data_AF-A0A2H3E968-F1
#
_entry.id   AF-A0A2H3E968-F1
#
_cell.length_a   1.000
_cell.length_b   1.000
_cell.length_c   1.000
_cell.angle_alpha   90.00
_cell.angle_beta   90.00
_cell.angle_gamma   90.00
#
_symmetry.space_group_name_H-M   'P 1'
#
loop_
_entity.id
_entity.type
_entity.pdbx_description
1 polymer ?
#
loop_
_entity_poly.entity_id
_entity_poly.type
_entity_poly.pdbx_seq_one_letter_code
_entity_poly.pdbx_strand_id
1 'polypeptide(L)'
;MPNLFSKASTALSISFATLSYVRLGRLIVEDPNVKGPCWFSRRRTDIFHVPAQIFRILVQVILAPVYIWVPHNIYDQISNYTSASWEYELTSTPDAVLTTAPGGGAGAYAPTGSTPRWVLSVQIADGVITVIEQVPWSEAVRNRGYTALSYPMDSAYVLFQEAGLSVEAPPTEKRRFTLRDRKRIAERLLIEYCSATRDAGNRTEYIWLDEFCLSDIRQPEDSPERSRELGRLADIFRNASQVAVFCHEENCDHTSTTCIWGTRLFTIGEILHASAVIRLTRQQNQNGLLRTHAHREPARTFREQMQTKAAYDDRWHLYAIMQHSTNAGSVSWQNAIHALVVEAITRDLAGTGFEEHRFLGKALNGLLPRRARLEDLRGEDGWTDLAWLLELNQGFYNAASLAAVCSLGQGGWLGPPIRPVAGNERLEPIVHAFPVGMSDRMGIMTPLCVIGSKTVGLRKSLERDPFGLYNNKDMRGLKWLSLFLLALLWVVAFALIRQNVSKNWNTSVAIAWVSSSIYVIFEMAVGTIYLQRDGWIFLEDGIWGHDPQRRLGAQDPKLAELIEWGDRQLIPNWNPPGEKVKEGANGTLLDLNNGVIVKVFVSDKPNALIALAIHGSGVTSMLVDRKEDLDVVVGKVGMCNVPPYVLAQTIRSGTLCVGVPSENTERENLSLSETRSFFMDLCCLATVS
;
A
#
# COMPACT_ATOMS: atom_id res chain seq x y z
N MET A 1 7.28 7.42 56.61
CA MET A 1 6.58 8.72 56.44
C MET A 1 7.36 9.80 55.68
N PRO A 2 8.71 9.96 55.75
CA PRO A 2 9.44 11.03 55.05
C PRO A 2 9.26 11.03 53.52
N ASN A 3 9.09 9.85 52.92
CA ASN A 3 8.98 9.65 51.48
C ASN A 3 7.63 10.13 50.88
N LEU A 4 6.57 10.28 51.71
CA LEU A 4 5.26 10.76 51.26
C LEU A 4 5.21 12.28 51.16
N PHE A 5 5.73 12.99 52.18
CA PHE A 5 5.79 14.45 52.20
C PHE A 5 6.74 14.99 51.12
N SER A 6 7.88 14.34 50.91
CA SER A 6 8.78 14.69 49.81
C SER A 6 8.10 14.53 48.45
N LYS A 7 7.41 13.42 48.18
CA LYS A 7 6.67 13.21 46.92
C LYS A 7 5.56 14.23 46.69
N ALA A 8 4.82 14.58 47.74
CA ALA A 8 3.77 15.60 47.68
C ALA A 8 4.32 17.01 47.41
N SER A 9 5.43 17.37 48.09
CA SER A 9 6.12 18.63 47.87
C SER A 9 6.66 18.75 46.44
N THR A 10 7.33 17.71 45.92
CA THR A 10 7.81 17.69 44.53
C THR A 10 6.66 17.80 43.52
N ALA A 11 5.55 17.07 43.74
CA ALA A 11 4.38 17.15 42.86
C ALA A 11 3.78 18.57 42.84
N LEU A 12 3.69 19.23 43.99
CA LEU A 12 3.22 20.62 44.08
C LEU A 12 4.18 21.59 43.39
N SER A 13 5.48 21.48 43.62
CA SER A 13 6.48 22.33 42.95
C SER A 13 6.41 22.20 41.43
N ILE A 14 6.25 20.98 40.92
CA ILE A 14 6.05 20.74 39.48
C ILE A 14 4.75 21.41 39.01
N SER A 15 3.63 21.18 39.69
CA SER A 15 2.34 21.78 39.30
C SER A 15 2.39 23.33 39.28
N PHE A 16 3.03 23.95 40.29
CA PHE A 16 3.20 25.40 40.37
C PHE A 16 4.12 25.95 39.27
N ALA A 17 5.21 25.26 38.95
CA ALA A 17 6.06 25.62 37.82
C ALA A 17 5.26 25.60 36.51
N THR A 18 4.39 24.61 36.33
CA THR A 18 3.58 24.48 35.12
C THR A 18 2.50 25.57 34.98
N LEU A 19 2.06 26.21 36.08
CA LEU A 19 1.15 27.36 35.99
C LEU A 19 1.75 28.56 35.23
N SER A 20 3.08 28.63 35.09
CA SER A 20 3.73 29.67 34.27
C SER A 20 3.35 29.60 32.78
N TYR A 21 2.81 28.46 32.32
CA TYR A 21 2.34 28.27 30.95
C TYR A 21 0.87 28.66 30.73
N VAL A 22 0.14 29.08 31.78
CA VAL A 22 -1.24 29.56 31.64
C VAL A 22 -1.29 30.76 30.70
N ARG A 23 -2.20 30.72 29.72
CA ARG A 23 -2.46 31.84 28.82
C ARG A 23 -3.92 32.21 28.89
N LEU A 24 -4.27 33.13 29.79
CA LEU A 24 -5.66 33.56 30.00
C LEU A 24 -6.33 34.10 28.73
N GLY A 25 -5.56 34.66 27.79
CA GLY A 25 -6.08 35.06 26.47
C GLY A 25 -6.78 33.91 25.71
N ARG A 26 -6.34 32.66 25.92
CA ARG A 26 -6.95 31.46 25.32
C ARG A 26 -8.35 31.15 25.84
N LEU A 27 -8.75 31.73 26.98
CA LEU A 27 -10.13 31.63 27.44
C LEU A 27 -11.11 32.33 26.50
N ILE A 28 -10.64 33.33 25.75
CA ILE A 28 -11.47 34.17 24.88
C ILE A 28 -11.16 33.90 23.40
N VAL A 29 -9.88 33.73 23.05
CA VAL A 29 -9.43 33.53 21.67
C VAL A 29 -8.48 32.34 21.59
N GLU A 30 -8.89 31.28 20.89
CA GLU A 30 -8.09 30.06 20.77
C GLU A 30 -6.87 30.23 19.83
N ASP A 31 -5.86 29.37 19.97
CA ASP A 31 -4.72 29.32 19.06
C ASP A 31 -5.16 28.92 17.62
N PRO A 32 -4.45 29.35 16.57
CA PRO A 32 -4.72 28.88 15.20
C PRO A 32 -4.72 27.35 15.10
N ASN A 33 -5.66 26.80 14.33
CA ASN A 33 -5.82 25.35 14.08
C ASN A 33 -6.15 24.47 15.30
N VAL A 34 -6.50 25.08 16.44
CA VAL A 34 -7.00 24.40 17.64
C VAL A 34 -8.48 24.72 17.82
N LYS A 35 -9.29 23.72 18.18
CA LYS A 35 -10.67 23.92 18.60
C LYS A 35 -10.72 24.21 20.11
N GLY A 36 -11.47 25.24 20.46
CA GLY A 36 -11.76 25.59 21.84
C GLY A 36 -12.85 24.68 22.46
N PRO A 37 -12.94 24.64 23.80
CA PRO A 37 -13.84 23.76 24.53
C PRO A 37 -15.29 24.29 24.62
N CYS A 38 -15.73 25.12 23.66
CA CYS A 38 -17.08 25.71 23.65
C CYS A 38 -18.09 24.82 22.91
N TRP A 39 -19.39 25.00 23.21
CA TRP A 39 -20.43 24.13 22.64
C TRP A 39 -20.60 24.29 21.13
N PHE A 40 -20.46 25.51 20.61
CA PHE A 40 -20.58 25.87 19.19
C PHE A 40 -19.46 26.86 18.79
N SER A 41 -19.26 27.08 17.48
CA SER A 41 -18.28 28.05 16.96
C SER A 41 -16.86 27.85 17.53
N ARG A 42 -16.37 26.61 17.48
CA ARG A 42 -15.19 26.15 18.22
C ARG A 42 -13.86 26.65 17.67
N ARG A 43 -13.81 27.13 16.42
CA ARG A 43 -12.55 27.57 15.80
C ARG A 43 -12.44 29.08 15.88
N ARG A 44 -11.21 29.58 16.02
CA ARG A 44 -10.90 31.02 16.00
C ARG A 44 -11.46 31.76 14.77
N THR A 45 -11.51 31.08 13.62
CA THR A 45 -12.01 31.62 12.35
C THR A 45 -13.53 31.76 12.30
N ASP A 46 -14.25 31.13 13.24
CA ASP A 46 -15.70 31.17 13.25
C ASP A 46 -16.19 32.52 13.80
N ILE A 47 -17.18 33.12 13.14
CA ILE A 47 -17.68 34.49 13.45
C ILE A 47 -18.12 34.61 14.92
N PHE A 48 -18.70 33.55 15.49
CA PHE A 48 -19.23 33.56 16.86
C PHE A 48 -18.27 32.98 17.89
N HIS A 49 -16.98 32.80 17.58
CA HIS A 49 -16.05 32.12 18.47
C HIS A 49 -15.90 32.83 19.82
N VAL A 50 -15.61 34.14 19.78
CA VAL A 50 -15.46 34.96 20.98
C VAL A 50 -16.77 35.02 21.79
N PRO A 51 -17.95 35.31 21.20
CA PRO A 51 -19.23 35.20 21.90
C PRO A 51 -19.47 33.83 22.54
N ALA A 52 -19.16 32.73 21.84
CA ALA A 52 -19.37 31.38 22.34
C ALA A 52 -18.49 31.07 23.57
N GLN A 53 -17.24 31.54 23.57
CA GLN A 53 -16.34 31.38 24.72
C GLN A 53 -16.75 32.24 25.91
N ILE A 54 -17.17 33.50 25.68
CA ILE A 54 -17.73 34.36 26.74
C ILE A 54 -18.98 33.71 27.34
N PHE A 55 -19.87 33.19 26.50
CA PHE A 55 -21.05 32.48 26.94
C PHE A 55 -20.70 31.25 27.78
N ARG A 56 -19.73 30.44 27.35
CA ARG A 56 -19.22 29.28 28.11
C ARG A 56 -18.75 29.69 29.51
N ILE A 57 -17.91 30.73 29.60
CA ILE A 57 -17.36 31.23 30.87
C ILE A 57 -18.51 31.70 31.79
N LEU A 58 -19.44 32.50 31.25
CA LEU A 58 -20.57 33.01 32.03
C LEU A 58 -21.44 31.87 32.57
N VAL A 59 -21.80 30.90 31.72
CA VAL A 59 -22.62 29.75 32.15
C VAL A 59 -21.89 28.92 33.21
N GLN A 60 -20.61 28.61 33.01
CA GLN A 60 -19.82 27.81 33.96
C GLN A 60 -19.63 28.52 35.31
N VAL A 61 -19.45 29.85 35.32
CA VAL A 61 -19.30 30.63 36.56
C VAL A 61 -20.64 30.78 37.29
N ILE A 62 -21.73 31.07 36.57
CA ILE A 62 -23.08 31.21 37.17
C ILE A 62 -23.52 29.88 37.79
N LEU A 63 -23.31 28.77 37.08
CA LEU A 63 -23.68 27.42 37.50
C LEU A 63 -22.58 26.68 38.27
N ALA A 64 -21.52 27.37 38.72
CA ALA A 64 -20.36 26.74 39.35
C ALA A 64 -20.70 25.77 40.51
N PRO A 65 -21.61 26.11 41.44
CA PRO A 65 -21.98 25.20 42.53
C PRO A 65 -22.64 23.91 42.07
N VAL A 66 -23.21 23.86 40.87
CA VAL A 66 -23.82 22.66 40.27
C VAL A 66 -22.81 21.94 39.39
N TYR A 67 -22.03 22.70 38.60
CA TYR A 67 -21.02 22.17 37.67
C TYR A 67 -20.01 21.25 38.35
N ILE A 68 -19.54 21.60 39.55
CA ILE A 68 -18.54 20.82 40.29
C ILE A 68 -19.04 19.42 40.67
N TRP A 69 -20.35 19.22 40.77
CA TRP A 69 -20.94 17.91 41.08
C TRP A 69 -21.16 17.05 39.84
N VAL A 70 -21.00 17.59 38.63
CA VAL A 70 -21.06 16.80 37.40
C VAL A 70 -19.78 15.98 37.34
N PRO A 71 -19.84 14.64 37.50
CA PRO A 71 -18.64 13.81 37.47
C PRO A 71 -18.01 13.90 36.08
N HIS A 72 -16.70 14.13 36.05
CA HIS A 72 -15.87 14.14 34.84
C HIS A 72 -16.14 12.92 33.94
N ASN A 73 -16.33 11.75 34.54
CA ASN A 73 -16.61 10.50 33.84
C ASN A 73 -17.95 10.50 33.07
N ILE A 74 -18.94 11.30 33.47
CA ILE A 74 -20.20 11.45 32.71
C ILE A 74 -19.96 12.20 31.41
N TYR A 75 -19.06 13.19 31.43
CA TYR A 75 -18.68 13.94 30.22
C TYR A 75 -17.93 13.07 29.23
N ASP A 76 -16.99 12.24 29.73
CA ASP A 76 -16.26 11.26 28.92
C ASP A 76 -17.17 10.16 28.34
N GLN A 77 -18.20 9.73 29.07
CA GLN A 77 -19.19 8.77 28.56
C GLN A 77 -20.07 9.35 27.44
N ILE A 78 -20.46 10.63 27.54
CA ILE A 78 -21.25 11.31 26.51
C ILE A 78 -20.42 11.57 25.25
N SER A 79 -19.13 11.93 25.38
CA SER A 79 -18.26 12.14 24.22
C SER A 79 -17.92 10.83 23.51
N ASN A 80 -17.65 9.75 24.26
CA ASN A 80 -17.36 8.43 23.69
C ASN A 80 -18.55 7.84 22.91
N TYR A 81 -19.79 8.08 23.35
CA TYR A 81 -21.00 7.63 22.65
C TYR A 81 -21.13 8.22 21.23
N THR A 82 -20.56 9.40 20.99
CA THR A 82 -20.59 10.06 19.66
C THR A 82 -19.47 9.60 18.71
N SER A 83 -18.51 8.82 19.20
CA SER A 83 -17.36 8.33 18.43
C SER A 83 -17.47 6.86 17.98
N ALA A 84 -18.56 6.18 18.33
CA ALA A 84 -18.79 4.74 18.11
C ALA A 84 -19.06 4.34 16.64
N SER A 85 -18.77 5.20 15.65
CA SER A 85 -19.08 4.95 14.23
C SER A 85 -18.15 3.93 13.55
N TRP A 86 -17.15 3.40 14.26
CA TRP A 86 -16.14 2.49 13.69
C TRP A 86 -16.46 1.00 13.86
N GLU A 87 -17.37 0.65 14.78
CA GLU A 87 -17.67 -0.74 15.14
C GLU A 87 -18.67 -1.40 14.18
N TYR A 88 -19.43 -0.61 13.41
CA TYR A 88 -20.43 -1.10 12.49
C TYR A 88 -19.99 -0.84 11.05
N GLU A 89 -19.54 -1.90 10.38
CA GLU A 89 -19.32 -1.88 8.95
C GLU A 89 -19.95 -3.14 8.36
N LEU A 90 -21.20 -2.97 7.93
CA LEU A 90 -21.93 -3.89 7.06
C LEU A 90 -21.84 -3.31 5.64
N THR A 91 -20.76 -3.61 4.93
CA THR A 91 -20.76 -3.45 3.47
C THR A 91 -21.48 -4.65 2.87
N SER A 92 -22.35 -4.41 1.89
CA SER A 92 -22.80 -5.45 0.96
C SER A 92 -21.61 -6.32 0.53
N THR A 93 -21.77 -7.64 0.47
CA THR A 93 -20.68 -8.52 0.03
C THR A 93 -20.37 -8.18 -1.41
N PRO A 94 -19.18 -7.59 -1.72
CA PRO A 94 -18.84 -7.27 -3.09
C PRO A 94 -18.73 -8.57 -3.88
N ASP A 95 -19.05 -8.51 -5.17
CA ASP A 95 -18.92 -9.67 -6.03
C ASP A 95 -17.45 -10.03 -6.20
N ALA A 96 -17.16 -11.33 -6.19
CA ALA A 96 -15.87 -11.84 -6.58
C ALA A 96 -15.51 -11.32 -7.99
N VAL A 97 -14.26 -10.92 -8.23
CA VAL A 97 -13.76 -10.60 -9.58
C VAL A 97 -14.08 -11.78 -10.50
N LEU A 98 -13.98 -13.01 -9.99
CA LEU A 98 -14.25 -14.23 -10.75
C LEU A 98 -15.74 -14.47 -11.12
N THR A 99 -16.69 -13.67 -10.65
CA THR A 99 -18.13 -13.85 -10.95
C THR A 99 -18.45 -13.69 -12.43
N THR A 100 -17.87 -12.65 -13.05
CA THR A 100 -18.07 -12.32 -14.47
C THR A 100 -16.72 -12.18 -15.14
N ALA A 101 -16.28 -13.25 -15.79
CA ALA A 101 -15.02 -13.27 -16.50
C ALA A 101 -14.99 -12.28 -17.65
N PRO A 102 -13.86 -11.61 -17.89
CA PRO A 102 -13.66 -10.83 -19.10
C PRO A 102 -13.93 -11.68 -20.36
N GLY A 103 -13.64 -12.98 -20.37
CA GLY A 103 -13.97 -13.87 -21.48
C GLY A 103 -15.47 -14.17 -21.65
N GLY A 104 -16.31 -13.78 -20.68
CA GLY A 104 -17.71 -14.18 -20.56
C GLY A 104 -17.91 -15.41 -19.65
N GLY A 105 -19.03 -15.43 -18.92
CA GLY A 105 -19.35 -16.50 -17.96
C GLY A 105 -18.59 -16.40 -16.65
N ALA A 106 -18.65 -17.45 -15.82
CA ALA A 106 -17.93 -17.50 -14.55
C ALA A 106 -16.44 -17.82 -14.76
N GLY A 107 -15.59 -17.34 -13.86
CA GLY A 107 -14.16 -17.64 -13.87
C GLY A 107 -13.87 -19.12 -13.71
N ALA A 108 -12.97 -19.65 -14.52
CA ALA A 108 -12.60 -21.06 -14.51
C ALA A 108 -11.08 -21.26 -14.51
N TYR A 109 -10.65 -22.39 -13.95
CA TYR A 109 -9.24 -22.79 -13.97
C TYR A 109 -8.84 -23.30 -15.36
N ALA A 110 -7.66 -22.91 -15.81
CA ALA A 110 -7.04 -23.51 -16.98
C ALA A 110 -6.25 -24.79 -16.62
N PRO A 111 -6.21 -25.80 -17.51
CA PRO A 111 -5.35 -26.96 -17.34
C PRO A 111 -3.86 -26.56 -17.40
N THR A 112 -3.01 -27.29 -16.69
CA THR A 112 -1.56 -27.09 -16.71
C THR A 112 -0.89 -27.76 -17.91
N GLY A 113 0.24 -27.19 -18.38
CA GLY A 113 1.11 -27.85 -19.35
C GLY A 113 0.70 -27.62 -20.81
N SER A 114 0.35 -26.38 -21.16
CA SER A 114 0.07 -26.02 -22.55
C SER A 114 1.25 -26.34 -23.45
N THR A 115 0.98 -26.94 -24.61
CA THR A 115 1.98 -27.16 -25.65
C THR A 115 1.95 -26.00 -26.66
N PRO A 116 3.06 -25.69 -27.34
CA PRO A 116 3.02 -24.75 -28.44
C PRO A 116 2.13 -25.30 -29.55
N ARG A 117 1.55 -24.43 -30.37
CA ARG A 117 0.79 -24.83 -31.56
C ARG A 117 1.69 -25.14 -32.75
N TRP A 118 2.75 -24.35 -32.87
CA TRP A 118 3.65 -24.36 -34.01
C TRP A 118 5.10 -24.45 -33.53
N VAL A 119 5.93 -25.12 -34.30
CA VAL A 119 7.40 -25.14 -34.14
C VAL A 119 8.04 -25.05 -35.52
N LEU A 120 9.29 -24.63 -35.60
CA LEU A 120 10.09 -24.68 -36.81
C LEU A 120 10.82 -26.02 -36.88
N SER A 121 10.71 -26.71 -38.00
CA SER A 121 11.62 -27.79 -38.39
C SER A 121 12.76 -27.17 -39.19
N VAL A 122 13.97 -27.18 -38.61
CA VAL A 122 15.15 -26.54 -39.21
C VAL A 122 16.18 -27.60 -39.56
N GLN A 123 16.52 -27.69 -40.85
CA GLN A 123 17.63 -28.51 -41.31
C GLN A 123 18.92 -27.68 -41.31
N ILE A 124 19.92 -28.15 -40.59
CA ILE A 124 21.19 -27.47 -40.37
C ILE A 124 22.31 -28.32 -40.96
N ALA A 125 23.10 -27.75 -41.87
CA ALA A 125 24.30 -28.35 -42.43
C ALA A 125 25.49 -27.41 -42.22
N ASP A 126 26.54 -27.88 -41.53
CA ASP A 126 27.76 -27.12 -41.21
C ASP A 126 27.52 -25.75 -40.53
N GLY A 127 26.44 -25.65 -39.74
CA GLY A 127 26.01 -24.41 -39.07
C GLY A 127 25.20 -23.46 -39.95
N VAL A 128 24.87 -23.86 -41.18
CA VAL A 128 24.05 -23.11 -42.12
C VAL A 128 22.67 -23.75 -42.23
N ILE A 129 21.63 -22.92 -42.31
CA ILE A 129 20.26 -23.36 -42.47
C ILE A 129 20.03 -23.72 -43.94
N THR A 130 19.63 -24.97 -44.21
CA THR A 130 19.31 -25.42 -45.58
C THR A 130 17.81 -25.39 -45.84
N VAL A 131 16.99 -25.70 -44.83
CA VAL A 131 15.53 -25.71 -44.92
C VAL A 131 14.93 -25.21 -43.60
N ILE A 132 13.95 -24.32 -43.71
CA ILE A 132 13.06 -23.89 -42.62
C ILE A 132 11.63 -24.19 -43.02
N GLU A 133 10.90 -24.88 -42.15
CA GLU A 133 9.47 -25.13 -42.31
C GLU A 133 8.74 -24.96 -40.98
N GLN A 134 7.66 -24.20 -40.96
CA GLN A 134 6.75 -24.17 -39.81
C GLN A 134 5.87 -25.42 -39.84
N VAL A 135 5.93 -26.23 -38.78
CA VAL A 135 5.15 -27.46 -38.65
C VAL A 135 4.23 -27.40 -37.43
N PRO A 136 3.04 -28.01 -37.48
CA PRO A 136 2.16 -28.10 -36.33
C PRO A 136 2.76 -28.98 -35.25
N TRP A 137 2.42 -28.68 -34.00
CA TRP A 137 2.78 -29.53 -32.87
C TRP A 137 2.21 -30.95 -33.01
N SER A 138 3.03 -31.94 -32.69
CA SER A 138 2.66 -33.36 -32.74
C SER A 138 3.43 -34.17 -31.70
N GLU A 139 2.97 -35.40 -31.41
CA GLU A 139 3.69 -36.31 -30.51
C GLU A 139 5.11 -36.62 -31.00
N ALA A 140 5.34 -36.64 -32.31
CA ALA A 140 6.67 -36.83 -32.88
C ALA A 140 7.62 -35.69 -32.51
N VAL A 141 7.15 -34.44 -32.53
CA VAL A 141 7.91 -33.27 -32.05
C VAL A 141 8.17 -33.41 -30.56
N ARG A 142 7.15 -33.75 -29.77
CA ARG A 142 7.28 -33.93 -28.32
C ARG A 142 8.35 -34.97 -27.96
N ASN A 143 8.33 -36.13 -28.61
CA ASN A 143 9.24 -37.23 -28.33
C ASN A 143 10.69 -36.92 -28.71
N ARG A 144 10.90 -36.08 -29.73
CA ARG A 144 12.24 -35.61 -30.13
C ARG A 144 12.72 -34.43 -29.30
N GLY A 145 11.79 -33.65 -28.75
CA GLY A 145 12.11 -32.41 -28.05
C GLY A 145 12.29 -31.22 -28.99
N TYR A 146 12.29 -30.02 -28.42
CA TYR A 146 12.54 -28.78 -29.14
C TYR A 146 13.36 -27.80 -28.30
N THR A 147 14.05 -26.90 -29.00
CA THR A 147 14.80 -25.79 -28.42
C THR A 147 13.95 -24.52 -28.47
N ALA A 148 13.78 -23.82 -27.36
CA ALA A 148 13.13 -22.51 -27.35
C ALA A 148 14.18 -21.39 -27.34
N LEU A 149 14.07 -20.42 -28.27
CA LEU A 149 14.97 -19.26 -28.31
C LEU A 149 14.32 -18.09 -27.56
N SER A 150 15.05 -17.50 -26.61
CA SER A 150 14.67 -16.27 -25.93
C SER A 150 15.70 -15.16 -26.16
N TYR A 151 15.20 -13.97 -26.49
CA TYR A 151 15.99 -12.82 -26.85
C TYR A 151 15.17 -11.52 -26.73
N PRO A 152 15.79 -10.38 -26.39
CA PRO A 152 15.21 -9.07 -26.65
C PRO A 152 15.18 -8.78 -28.15
N MET A 153 14.06 -8.26 -28.66
CA MET A 153 13.95 -7.84 -30.07
C MET A 153 15.06 -6.86 -30.47
N ASP A 154 15.42 -5.91 -29.59
CA ASP A 154 16.53 -4.99 -29.83
C ASP A 154 17.88 -5.69 -29.98
N SER A 155 18.11 -6.78 -29.25
CA SER A 155 19.36 -7.55 -29.40
C SER A 155 19.43 -8.27 -30.73
N ALA A 156 18.32 -8.85 -31.19
CA ALA A 156 18.28 -9.44 -32.52
C ALA A 156 18.38 -8.36 -33.62
N TYR A 157 17.86 -7.16 -33.38
CA TYR A 157 17.96 -6.04 -34.31
C TYR A 157 19.41 -5.59 -34.52
N VAL A 158 20.27 -5.63 -33.49
CA VAL A 158 21.71 -5.38 -33.64
C VAL A 158 22.35 -6.39 -34.61
N LEU A 159 22.06 -7.69 -34.47
CA LEU A 159 22.53 -8.71 -35.43
C LEU A 159 22.06 -8.43 -36.86
N PHE A 160 20.82 -7.95 -36.99
CA PHE A 160 20.21 -7.60 -38.26
C PHE A 160 20.94 -6.42 -38.94
N GLN A 161 21.29 -5.40 -38.17
CA GLN A 161 22.09 -4.26 -38.65
C GLN A 161 23.52 -4.67 -39.02
N GLU A 162 24.18 -5.50 -38.20
CA GLU A 162 25.53 -6.01 -38.47
C GLU A 162 25.61 -6.84 -39.76
N ALA A 163 24.52 -7.51 -40.12
CA ALA A 163 24.39 -8.23 -41.39
C ALA A 163 24.15 -7.29 -42.60
N GLY A 164 24.15 -5.97 -42.40
CA GLY A 164 23.92 -4.97 -43.45
C GLY A 164 22.47 -4.91 -43.93
N LEU A 165 21.51 -5.39 -43.13
CA LEU A 165 20.09 -5.40 -43.49
C LEU A 165 19.38 -4.17 -42.91
N SER A 166 18.40 -3.66 -43.66
CA SER A 166 17.52 -2.56 -43.24
C SER A 166 16.06 -3.00 -43.15
N VAL A 167 15.32 -2.36 -42.24
CA VAL A 167 13.87 -2.48 -42.15
C VAL A 167 13.21 -1.90 -43.39
N GLU A 168 12.11 -2.50 -43.84
CA GLU A 168 11.45 -2.11 -45.08
C GLU A 168 10.43 -0.98 -44.88
N ALA A 169 9.74 -0.98 -43.73
CA ALA A 169 8.65 -0.06 -43.45
C ALA A 169 9.01 0.98 -42.37
N PRO A 170 8.50 2.23 -42.49
CA PRO A 170 8.67 3.22 -41.44
C PRO A 170 7.91 2.81 -40.15
N PRO A 171 8.42 3.16 -38.96
CA PRO A 171 7.73 2.89 -37.70
C PRO A 171 6.37 3.61 -37.67
N THR A 172 5.37 2.95 -37.06
CA THR A 172 4.05 3.55 -36.81
C THR A 172 4.01 4.12 -35.39
N GLU A 173 3.03 4.99 -35.08
CA GLU A 173 2.83 5.51 -33.71
C GLU A 173 2.67 4.39 -32.66
N LYS A 174 2.20 3.20 -33.05
CA LYS A 174 1.94 2.09 -32.11
C LYS A 174 3.01 0.99 -32.09
N ARG A 175 3.84 0.87 -33.14
CA ARG A 175 4.82 -0.22 -33.28
C ARG A 175 6.04 0.21 -34.08
N ARG A 176 7.23 -0.09 -33.55
CA ARG A 176 8.54 0.18 -34.17
C ARG A 176 8.83 -0.71 -35.39
N PHE A 177 8.34 -1.95 -35.41
CA PHE A 177 8.61 -2.92 -36.46
C PHE A 177 7.31 -3.61 -36.94
N THR A 178 7.18 -3.82 -38.24
CA THR A 178 6.09 -4.66 -38.81
C THR A 178 6.30 -6.14 -38.45
N LEU A 179 5.30 -7.02 -38.60
CA LEU A 179 5.52 -8.45 -38.38
C LEU A 179 6.56 -9.01 -39.36
N ARG A 180 6.54 -8.56 -40.62
CA ARG A 180 7.56 -8.93 -41.60
C ARG A 180 8.96 -8.54 -41.16
N ASP A 181 9.17 -7.32 -40.69
CA ASP A 181 10.47 -6.87 -40.18
C ASP A 181 10.89 -7.72 -38.97
N ARG A 182 9.99 -7.96 -38.02
CA ARG A 182 10.28 -8.80 -36.84
C ARG A 182 10.65 -10.23 -37.21
N LYS A 183 9.99 -10.84 -38.20
CA LYS A 183 10.36 -12.17 -38.72
C LYS A 183 11.76 -12.17 -39.32
N ARG A 184 12.12 -11.16 -40.13
CA ARG A 184 13.47 -11.02 -40.70
C ARG A 184 14.54 -10.81 -39.63
N ILE A 185 14.22 -10.04 -38.59
CA ILE A 185 15.09 -9.82 -37.42
C ILE A 185 15.27 -11.13 -36.64
N ALA A 186 14.18 -11.84 -36.35
CA ALA A 186 14.20 -13.13 -35.66
C ALA A 186 14.92 -14.23 -36.47
N GLU A 187 14.78 -14.22 -37.80
CA GLU A 187 15.51 -15.11 -38.71
C GLU A 187 17.02 -14.88 -38.59
N ARG A 188 17.46 -13.63 -38.47
CA ARG A 188 18.88 -13.34 -38.28
C ARG A 188 19.42 -13.92 -36.97
N LEU A 189 18.65 -13.87 -35.89
CA LEU A 189 19.00 -14.55 -34.65
C LEU A 189 19.07 -16.08 -34.84
N LEU A 190 18.13 -16.66 -35.57
CA LEU A 190 18.12 -18.11 -35.84
C LEU A 190 19.37 -18.55 -36.62
N ILE A 191 19.78 -17.77 -37.63
CA ILE A 191 21.04 -17.99 -38.36
C ILE A 191 22.23 -17.92 -37.40
N GLU A 192 22.26 -16.94 -36.50
CA GLU A 192 23.33 -16.79 -35.52
C GLU A 192 23.41 -17.98 -34.56
N TYR A 193 22.27 -18.47 -34.07
CA TYR A 193 22.18 -19.68 -33.25
C TYR A 193 22.72 -20.92 -33.97
N CYS A 194 22.31 -21.13 -35.23
CA CYS A 194 22.75 -22.29 -36.02
C CYS A 194 24.27 -22.25 -36.26
N SER A 195 24.82 -21.06 -36.56
CA SER A 195 26.26 -20.84 -36.73
C SER A 195 27.03 -21.09 -35.43
N ALA A 196 26.53 -20.59 -34.30
CA ALA A 196 27.15 -20.77 -32.98
C ALA A 196 27.12 -22.24 -32.50
N THR A 197 26.21 -23.06 -33.03
CA THR A 197 26.04 -24.47 -32.67
C THR A 197 26.53 -25.42 -33.77
N ARG A 198 27.45 -24.97 -34.62
CA ARG A 198 28.03 -25.77 -35.71
C ARG A 198 28.67 -27.09 -35.22
N ASP A 199 29.22 -27.08 -34.01
CA ASP A 199 29.94 -28.24 -33.44
C ASP A 199 29.02 -29.43 -33.15
N ALA A 200 27.69 -29.20 -33.11
CA ALA A 200 26.72 -30.28 -32.97
C ALA A 200 26.43 -31.03 -34.29
N GLY A 201 27.11 -30.69 -35.39
CA GLY A 201 27.03 -31.37 -36.67
C GLY A 201 25.70 -31.18 -37.42
N ASN A 202 25.59 -31.87 -38.55
CA ASN A 202 24.42 -31.83 -39.43
C ASN A 202 23.22 -32.49 -38.76
N ARG A 203 22.08 -31.81 -38.71
CA ARG A 203 20.92 -32.26 -37.96
C ARG A 203 19.63 -31.59 -38.42
N THR A 204 18.51 -32.24 -38.11
CA THR A 204 17.20 -31.59 -38.11
C THR A 204 16.82 -31.29 -36.67
N GLU A 205 16.56 -30.02 -36.37
CA GLU A 205 16.22 -29.55 -35.03
C GLU A 205 14.84 -28.90 -35.03
N TYR A 206 14.02 -29.19 -34.01
CA TYR A 206 12.79 -28.45 -33.78
C TYR A 206 13.06 -27.23 -32.91
N ILE A 207 12.67 -26.07 -33.40
CA ILE A 207 12.96 -24.79 -32.75
C ILE A 207 11.66 -24.02 -32.55
N TRP A 208 11.41 -23.58 -31.32
CA TRP A 208 10.36 -22.61 -31.04
C TRP A 208 10.97 -21.20 -31.03
N LEU A 209 10.48 -20.35 -31.92
CA LEU A 209 10.91 -18.96 -32.08
C LEU A 209 9.65 -18.10 -32.22
N ASP A 210 9.44 -17.19 -31.28
CA ASP A 210 8.24 -16.38 -31.09
C ASP A 210 7.62 -15.84 -32.40
N GLU A 211 8.38 -15.09 -33.20
CA GLU A 211 7.87 -14.44 -34.42
C GLU A 211 7.43 -15.42 -35.51
N PHE A 212 7.87 -16.67 -35.41
CA PHE A 212 7.48 -17.76 -36.30
C PHE A 212 6.47 -18.73 -35.68
N CYS A 213 6.33 -18.80 -34.36
CA CYS A 213 5.57 -19.87 -33.70
C CYS A 213 4.32 -19.37 -32.95
N LEU A 214 4.16 -18.06 -32.76
CA LEU A 214 2.98 -17.49 -32.08
C LEU A 214 1.71 -17.48 -32.95
N SER A 215 1.81 -17.62 -34.27
CA SER A 215 0.67 -17.71 -35.18
C SER A 215 1.01 -18.48 -36.45
N ASP A 216 0.00 -19.01 -37.14
CA ASP A 216 0.18 -19.62 -38.47
C ASP A 216 0.79 -18.60 -39.44
N ILE A 217 1.79 -19.01 -40.22
CA ILE A 217 2.44 -18.17 -41.24
C ILE A 217 1.47 -17.64 -42.29
N ARG A 218 0.32 -18.30 -42.47
CA ARG A 218 -0.74 -17.95 -43.44
C ARG A 218 -1.75 -16.94 -42.90
N GLN A 219 -1.73 -16.65 -41.60
CA GLN A 219 -2.68 -15.72 -40.97
C GLN A 219 -2.20 -14.26 -41.01
N PRO A 220 -3.14 -13.29 -40.97
CA PRO A 220 -2.81 -11.86 -40.96
C PRO A 220 -2.07 -11.42 -39.68
N GLU A 221 -1.38 -10.29 -39.78
CA GLU A 221 -0.42 -9.81 -38.76
C GLU A 221 -1.03 -9.59 -37.36
N ASP A 222 -2.30 -9.20 -37.28
CA ASP A 222 -3.04 -8.92 -36.03
C ASP A 222 -3.98 -10.06 -35.64
N SER A 223 -3.59 -11.32 -35.88
CA SER A 223 -4.39 -12.45 -35.42
C SER A 223 -4.50 -12.47 -33.88
N PRO A 224 -5.69 -12.72 -33.31
CA PRO A 224 -5.87 -12.89 -31.87
C PRO A 224 -5.11 -14.12 -31.32
N GLU A 225 -4.69 -15.03 -32.20
CA GLU A 225 -3.87 -16.20 -31.86
C GLU A 225 -2.55 -15.80 -31.21
N ARG A 226 -1.85 -14.79 -31.75
CA ARG A 226 -0.57 -14.33 -31.20
C ARG A 226 -0.69 -13.92 -29.74
N SER A 227 -1.71 -13.12 -29.43
CA SER A 227 -1.97 -12.63 -28.07
C SER A 227 -2.33 -13.76 -27.09
N ARG A 228 -2.95 -14.84 -27.58
CA ARG A 228 -3.25 -16.03 -26.78
C ARG A 228 -1.99 -16.85 -26.52
N GLU A 229 -1.14 -17.08 -27.53
CA GLU A 229 0.09 -17.85 -27.38
C GLU A 229 1.11 -17.15 -26.44
N LEU A 230 1.12 -15.82 -26.38
CA LEU A 230 1.94 -15.09 -25.40
C LEU A 230 1.64 -15.47 -23.95
N GLY A 231 0.38 -15.76 -23.61
CA GLY A 231 0.03 -16.23 -22.26
C GLY A 231 0.40 -17.70 -21.99
N ARG A 232 0.91 -18.43 -22.99
CA ARG A 232 1.42 -19.80 -22.87
C ARG A 232 2.94 -19.86 -22.75
N LEU A 233 3.65 -18.74 -22.86
CA LEU A 233 5.12 -18.72 -22.94
C LEU A 233 5.78 -19.51 -21.83
N ALA A 234 5.41 -19.29 -20.57
CA ALA A 234 6.04 -20.02 -19.46
C ALA A 234 5.87 -21.56 -19.57
N ASP A 235 4.74 -22.05 -20.12
CA ASP A 235 4.55 -23.49 -20.36
C ASP A 235 5.35 -23.98 -21.57
N ILE A 236 5.40 -23.19 -22.64
CA ILE A 236 6.21 -23.50 -23.83
C ILE A 236 7.68 -23.61 -23.44
N PHE A 237 8.20 -22.70 -22.63
CA PHE A 237 9.59 -22.78 -22.20
C PHE A 237 9.84 -23.88 -21.16
N ARG A 238 8.88 -24.12 -20.24
CA ARG A 238 8.94 -25.25 -19.29
C ARG A 238 9.04 -26.60 -20.00
N ASN A 239 8.33 -26.77 -21.11
CA ASN A 239 8.28 -28.04 -21.86
C ASN A 239 9.41 -28.16 -22.91
N ALA A 240 10.22 -27.12 -23.10
CA ALA A 240 11.36 -27.17 -24.00
C ALA A 240 12.45 -28.11 -23.46
N SER A 241 13.12 -28.82 -24.36
CA SER A 241 14.25 -29.67 -24.00
C SER A 241 15.49 -28.85 -23.61
N GLN A 242 15.59 -27.65 -24.16
CA GLN A 242 16.62 -26.67 -23.82
C GLN A 242 16.16 -25.27 -24.22
N VAL A 243 16.67 -24.27 -23.51
CA VAL A 243 16.37 -22.86 -23.75
C VAL A 243 17.65 -22.15 -24.18
N ALA A 244 17.67 -21.60 -25.39
CA ALA A 244 18.77 -20.77 -25.88
C ALA A 244 18.49 -19.31 -25.54
N VAL A 245 19.43 -18.66 -24.84
CA VAL A 245 19.30 -17.25 -24.42
C VAL A 245 20.34 -16.38 -25.13
N PHE A 246 19.90 -15.21 -25.59
CA PHE A 246 20.74 -14.28 -26.33
C PHE A 246 20.54 -12.82 -25.91
N CYS A 247 21.65 -12.09 -25.85
CA CYS A 247 21.68 -10.64 -25.93
C CYS A 247 22.92 -10.20 -26.73
N HIS A 248 22.87 -9.01 -27.29
CA HIS A 248 23.94 -8.50 -28.16
C HIS A 248 25.19 -8.01 -27.42
N GLU A 249 25.08 -7.73 -26.12
CA GLU A 249 26.17 -7.25 -25.28
C GLU A 249 27.38 -8.19 -25.29
N GLU A 250 28.57 -7.62 -25.49
CA GLU A 250 29.83 -8.36 -25.53
C GLU A 250 30.12 -8.98 -24.15
N ASN A 251 30.56 -10.25 -24.15
CA ASN A 251 30.91 -11.02 -22.94
C ASN A 251 29.79 -11.13 -21.89
N CYS A 252 28.53 -10.97 -22.28
CA CYS A 252 27.41 -11.16 -21.37
C CYS A 252 27.20 -12.65 -21.04
N ASP A 253 27.11 -12.94 -19.75
CA ASP A 253 26.82 -14.28 -19.22
C ASP A 253 25.32 -14.54 -19.03
N HIS A 254 24.47 -13.54 -19.25
CA HIS A 254 23.01 -13.56 -19.08
C HIS A 254 22.52 -13.80 -17.64
N THR A 255 23.41 -13.90 -16.66
CA THR A 255 23.07 -14.10 -15.24
C THR A 255 23.07 -12.78 -14.45
N SER A 256 23.73 -11.75 -14.99
CA SER A 256 23.75 -10.40 -14.42
C SER A 256 22.37 -9.75 -14.37
N THR A 257 22.11 -8.97 -13.32
CA THR A 257 20.87 -8.18 -13.19
C THR A 257 20.78 -7.00 -14.15
N THR A 258 21.91 -6.65 -14.80
CA THR A 258 22.02 -5.62 -15.83
C THR A 258 21.85 -6.14 -17.25
N CYS A 259 21.71 -7.45 -17.43
CA CYS A 259 21.51 -8.05 -18.74
C CYS A 259 20.20 -7.56 -19.36
N ILE A 260 20.24 -7.05 -20.59
CA ILE A 260 19.06 -6.56 -21.34
C ILE A 260 18.01 -7.66 -21.51
N TRP A 261 18.45 -8.91 -21.68
CA TRP A 261 17.55 -10.06 -21.64
C TRP A 261 16.97 -10.26 -20.25
N GLY A 262 17.81 -10.22 -19.22
CA GLY A 262 17.45 -10.40 -17.82
C GLY A 262 16.39 -9.43 -17.29
N THR A 263 16.20 -8.26 -17.91
CA THR A 263 15.24 -7.23 -17.46
C THR A 263 13.86 -7.32 -18.12
N ARG A 264 13.64 -8.21 -19.09
CA ARG A 264 12.34 -8.35 -19.77
C ARG A 264 11.28 -8.99 -18.87
N LEU A 265 10.02 -8.64 -19.13
CA LEU A 265 8.85 -9.14 -18.39
C LEU A 265 8.75 -10.67 -18.41
N PHE A 266 8.90 -11.29 -19.59
CA PHE A 266 8.71 -12.74 -19.76
C PHE A 266 9.89 -13.62 -19.31
N THR A 267 11.07 -13.04 -19.06
CA THR A 267 12.31 -13.80 -18.84
C THR A 267 12.27 -14.76 -17.66
N ILE A 268 11.56 -14.42 -16.59
CA ILE A 268 11.37 -15.38 -15.49
C ILE A 268 10.60 -16.61 -15.96
N GLY A 269 9.51 -16.42 -16.72
CA GLY A 269 8.73 -17.51 -17.32
C GLY A 269 9.55 -18.42 -18.24
N GLU A 270 10.53 -17.85 -18.94
CA GLU A 270 11.35 -18.56 -19.92
C GLU A 270 12.41 -19.46 -19.27
N ILE A 271 12.89 -19.13 -18.07
CA ILE A 271 14.04 -19.82 -17.45
C ILE A 271 13.73 -20.58 -16.17
N LEU A 272 12.64 -20.23 -15.47
CA LEU A 272 12.36 -20.71 -14.11
C LEU A 272 12.31 -22.25 -14.04
N HIS A 273 11.70 -22.87 -15.04
CA HIS A 273 11.54 -24.32 -15.12
C HIS A 273 12.28 -24.94 -16.30
N ALA A 274 13.21 -24.21 -16.93
CA ALA A 274 14.04 -24.76 -17.97
C ALA A 274 14.84 -25.96 -17.43
N SER A 275 15.03 -26.98 -18.27
CA SER A 275 15.81 -28.18 -17.97
C SER A 275 17.30 -27.98 -18.28
N ALA A 276 17.61 -27.41 -19.44
CA ALA A 276 18.94 -27.03 -19.89
C ALA A 276 18.96 -25.64 -20.52
N VAL A 277 20.12 -24.98 -20.48
CA VAL A 277 20.31 -23.63 -21.04
C VAL A 277 21.49 -23.63 -22.02
N ILE A 278 21.29 -22.99 -23.17
CA ILE A 278 22.36 -22.64 -24.11
C ILE A 278 22.56 -21.12 -24.04
N ARG A 279 23.68 -20.69 -23.45
CA ARG A 279 24.06 -19.29 -23.45
C ARG A 279 24.75 -18.94 -24.76
N LEU A 280 24.19 -17.99 -25.49
CA LEU A 280 24.81 -17.43 -26.69
C LEU A 280 25.56 -16.17 -26.27
N THR A 281 26.89 -16.26 -26.18
CA THR A 281 27.76 -15.15 -25.73
C THR A 281 28.56 -14.60 -26.90
N ARG A 282 28.55 -13.29 -27.06
CA ARG A 282 29.28 -12.55 -28.09
C ARG A 282 30.71 -12.27 -27.62
N GLN A 283 31.72 -12.68 -28.37
CA GLN A 283 33.13 -12.47 -28.04
C GLN A 283 33.88 -11.96 -29.26
N GLN A 284 34.83 -11.04 -29.07
CA GLN A 284 35.72 -10.61 -30.14
C GLN A 284 36.68 -11.75 -30.51
N ASN A 285 36.72 -12.09 -31.79
CA ASN A 285 37.71 -12.99 -32.34
C ASN A 285 39.05 -12.26 -32.59
N GLN A 286 40.11 -12.99 -32.92
CA GLN A 286 41.46 -12.47 -33.19
C GLN A 286 41.50 -11.38 -34.27
N ASN A 287 40.50 -11.33 -35.15
CA ASN A 287 40.35 -10.34 -36.23
C ASN A 287 39.52 -9.10 -35.82
N GLY A 288 39.16 -8.96 -34.54
CA GLY A 288 38.29 -7.88 -34.03
C GLY A 288 36.79 -8.05 -34.35
N LEU A 289 36.41 -9.09 -35.09
CA LEU A 289 35.02 -9.41 -35.41
C LEU A 289 34.34 -10.11 -34.23
N LEU A 290 33.19 -9.60 -33.80
CA LEU A 290 32.34 -10.25 -32.80
C LEU A 290 31.75 -11.55 -33.37
N ARG A 291 31.96 -12.65 -32.64
CA ARG A 291 31.40 -13.96 -32.95
C ARG A 291 30.58 -14.47 -31.78
N THR A 292 29.46 -15.11 -32.08
CA THR A 292 28.64 -15.77 -31.06
C THR A 292 29.16 -17.18 -30.77
N HIS A 293 29.34 -17.49 -29.50
CA HIS A 293 29.71 -18.81 -28.99
C HIS A 293 28.57 -19.39 -28.18
N ALA A 294 28.28 -20.68 -28.37
CA ALA A 294 27.24 -21.39 -27.64
C ALA A 294 27.82 -22.19 -26.47
N HIS A 295 27.44 -21.84 -25.25
CA HIS A 295 27.82 -22.55 -24.03
C HIS A 295 26.63 -23.31 -23.48
N ARG A 296 26.73 -24.64 -23.39
CA ARG A 296 25.66 -25.49 -22.87
C ARG A 296 25.89 -25.77 -21.39
N GLU A 297 24.84 -25.63 -20.58
CA GLU A 297 24.89 -25.95 -19.17
C GLU A 297 23.55 -26.45 -18.61
N PRO A 298 23.55 -27.20 -17.49
CA PRO A 298 22.33 -27.51 -16.77
C PRO A 298 21.64 -26.22 -16.30
N ALA A 299 20.32 -26.14 -16.47
CA ALA A 299 19.58 -24.93 -16.07
C ALA A 299 19.64 -24.64 -14.57
N ARG A 300 19.88 -25.66 -13.75
CA ARG A 300 20.13 -25.50 -12.31
C ARG A 300 21.36 -24.63 -12.05
N THR A 301 22.48 -24.93 -12.72
CA THR A 301 23.73 -24.16 -12.59
C THR A 301 23.52 -22.71 -13.01
N PHE A 302 22.84 -22.50 -14.14
CA PHE A 302 22.51 -21.16 -14.63
C PHE A 302 21.67 -20.35 -13.61
N ARG A 303 20.66 -20.99 -13.00
CA ARG A 303 19.83 -20.36 -11.96
C ARG A 303 20.59 -20.10 -10.66
N GLU A 304 21.50 -20.98 -10.26
CA GLU A 304 22.37 -20.77 -9.09
C GLU A 304 23.34 -19.59 -9.30
N GLN A 305 23.87 -19.41 -10.53
CA GLN A 305 24.66 -18.23 -10.90
C GLN A 305 23.81 -16.96 -10.85
N MET A 306 22.62 -16.97 -11.45
CA MET A 306 21.68 -15.84 -11.41
C MET A 306 21.27 -15.50 -9.96
N GLN A 307 21.04 -16.51 -9.11
CA GLN A 307 20.78 -16.33 -7.69
C GLN A 307 21.97 -15.65 -6.99
N THR A 308 23.20 -16.08 -7.28
CA THR A 308 24.41 -15.51 -6.69
C THR A 308 24.61 -14.06 -7.10
N LYS A 309 24.39 -13.74 -8.39
CA LYS A 309 24.43 -12.36 -8.88
C LYS A 309 23.33 -11.49 -8.27
N ALA A 310 22.11 -12.02 -8.16
CA ALA A 310 21.01 -11.33 -7.51
C ALA A 310 21.31 -11.00 -6.05
N ALA A 311 21.98 -11.88 -5.31
CA ALA A 311 22.43 -11.61 -3.95
C ALA A 311 23.52 -10.53 -3.88
N TYR A 312 24.44 -10.51 -4.85
CA TYR A 312 25.49 -9.49 -4.94
C TYR A 312 24.92 -8.10 -5.25
N ASP A 313 23.88 -8.03 -6.08
CA ASP A 313 23.21 -6.80 -6.51
C ASP A 313 22.00 -6.40 -5.63
N ASP A 314 21.83 -7.02 -4.46
CA ASP A 314 20.70 -6.81 -3.54
C ASP A 314 19.29 -6.98 -4.17
N ARG A 315 19.18 -7.79 -5.23
CA ARG A 315 17.91 -8.14 -5.91
C ARG A 315 17.21 -9.29 -5.20
N TRP A 316 16.76 -9.06 -3.97
CA TRP A 316 16.22 -10.10 -3.08
C TRP A 316 15.00 -10.85 -3.61
N HIS A 317 14.11 -10.21 -4.39
CA HIS A 317 12.99 -10.92 -5.03
C HIS A 317 13.47 -11.90 -6.11
N LEU A 318 14.42 -11.50 -6.97
CA LEU A 318 15.01 -12.42 -7.94
C LEU A 318 15.73 -13.58 -7.24
N TYR A 319 16.46 -13.31 -6.15
CA TYR A 319 17.07 -14.34 -5.31
C TYR A 319 16.02 -15.34 -4.80
N ALA A 320 14.91 -14.86 -4.22
CA ALA A 320 13.86 -15.71 -3.68
C ALA A 320 13.18 -16.55 -4.76
N ILE A 321 12.95 -15.98 -5.95
CA ILE A 321 12.41 -16.71 -7.12
C ILE A 321 13.36 -17.84 -7.53
N MET A 322 14.66 -17.54 -7.67
CA MET A 322 15.66 -18.56 -8.04
C MET A 322 15.77 -19.65 -6.98
N GLN A 323 15.73 -19.28 -5.69
CA GLN A 323 15.73 -20.25 -4.59
C GLN A 323 14.49 -21.16 -4.64
N HIS A 324 13.30 -20.58 -4.84
CA HIS A 324 12.06 -21.34 -4.98
C HIS A 324 12.11 -22.32 -6.17
N SER A 325 12.70 -21.91 -7.30
CA SER A 325 12.82 -22.74 -8.51
C SER A 325 13.57 -24.06 -8.29
N THR A 326 14.44 -24.12 -7.28
CA THR A 326 15.23 -25.31 -6.95
C THR A 326 14.49 -26.30 -6.05
N ASN A 327 13.22 -26.03 -5.71
CA ASN A 327 12.37 -26.82 -4.82
C ASN A 327 13.02 -27.10 -3.45
N ALA A 328 13.83 -26.17 -2.96
CA ALA A 328 14.54 -26.31 -1.67
C ALA A 328 13.60 -26.30 -0.45
N GLY A 329 12.29 -26.07 -0.62
CA GLY A 329 11.29 -26.00 0.46
C GLY A 329 11.44 -24.80 1.41
N SER A 330 12.50 -23.99 1.24
CA SER A 330 12.83 -22.85 2.10
C SER A 330 11.98 -21.59 1.84
N VAL A 331 11.34 -21.49 0.68
CA VAL A 331 10.51 -20.35 0.27
C VAL A 331 9.07 -20.81 0.08
N SER A 332 8.16 -20.28 0.91
CA SER A 332 6.72 -20.56 0.81
C SER A 332 6.12 -20.02 -0.49
N TRP A 333 4.98 -20.56 -0.92
CA TRP A 333 4.25 -20.02 -2.07
C TRP A 333 3.84 -18.56 -1.88
N GLN A 334 3.46 -18.15 -0.66
CA GLN A 334 3.18 -16.74 -0.34
C GLN A 334 4.34 -15.83 -0.73
N ASN A 335 5.56 -16.18 -0.32
CA ASN A 335 6.76 -15.38 -0.60
C ASN A 335 7.19 -15.47 -2.06
N ALA A 336 7.08 -16.65 -2.68
CA ALA A 336 7.40 -16.84 -4.09
C ALA A 336 6.45 -16.04 -5.01
N ILE A 337 5.14 -16.09 -4.75
CA ILE A 337 4.14 -15.30 -5.49
C ILE A 337 4.38 -13.81 -5.28
N HIS A 338 4.64 -13.38 -4.03
CA HIS A 338 4.99 -11.98 -3.75
C HIS A 338 6.18 -11.51 -4.60
N ALA A 339 7.28 -12.25 -4.56
CA ALA A 339 8.49 -11.92 -5.29
C ALA A 339 8.26 -11.93 -6.81
N LEU A 340 7.54 -12.91 -7.34
CA LEU A 340 7.17 -12.98 -8.76
C LEU A 340 6.37 -11.77 -9.21
N VAL A 341 5.33 -11.39 -8.46
CA VAL A 341 4.47 -10.26 -8.80
C VAL A 341 5.26 -8.94 -8.75
N VAL A 342 6.03 -8.71 -7.68
CA VAL A 342 6.81 -7.46 -7.55
C VAL A 342 7.90 -7.37 -8.61
N GLU A 343 8.60 -8.47 -8.90
CA GLU A 343 9.64 -8.51 -9.94
C GLU A 343 9.04 -8.29 -11.33
N ALA A 344 7.85 -8.85 -11.62
CA ALA A 344 7.14 -8.62 -12.88
C ALA A 344 6.73 -7.15 -13.04
N ILE A 345 6.15 -6.53 -12.01
CA ILE A 345 5.81 -5.09 -12.03
C ILE A 345 7.07 -4.23 -12.20
N THR A 346 8.16 -4.59 -11.53
CA THR A 346 9.44 -3.84 -11.63
C THR A 346 10.03 -3.92 -13.03
N ARG A 347 9.94 -5.07 -13.70
CA ARG A 347 10.41 -5.26 -15.08
C ARG A 347 9.53 -4.52 -16.09
N ASP A 348 8.22 -4.53 -15.88
CA ASP A 348 7.26 -3.76 -16.67
C ASP A 348 7.53 -2.24 -16.57
N LEU A 349 7.90 -1.76 -15.38
CA LEU A 349 8.32 -0.37 -15.14
C LEU A 349 9.69 0.01 -15.74
N ALA A 350 10.59 -0.95 -15.94
CA ALA A 350 11.97 -0.69 -16.36
C ALA A 350 12.12 -0.29 -17.84
N GLY A 351 11.10 -0.52 -18.67
CA GLY A 351 11.06 -0.05 -20.06
C GLY A 351 10.83 1.46 -20.19
N THR A 352 10.72 1.97 -21.42
CA THR A 352 10.39 3.38 -21.76
C THR A 352 8.93 3.78 -21.44
N GLY A 353 8.32 3.13 -20.44
CA GLY A 353 6.99 3.42 -19.91
C GLY A 353 5.94 2.38 -20.31
N PHE A 354 5.72 1.37 -19.45
CA PHE A 354 4.56 0.46 -19.47
C PHE A 354 4.17 -0.13 -20.85
N GLU A 355 5.11 -0.22 -21.80
CA GLU A 355 4.79 -0.62 -23.18
C GLU A 355 4.25 -2.05 -23.27
N GLU A 356 4.67 -2.92 -22.34
CA GLU A 356 4.24 -4.31 -22.22
C GLU A 356 3.20 -4.52 -21.10
N HIS A 357 2.71 -3.45 -20.46
CA HIS A 357 1.88 -3.53 -19.25
C HIS A 357 0.65 -4.43 -19.42
N ARG A 358 0.01 -4.33 -20.57
CA ARG A 358 -1.13 -5.17 -20.97
C ARG A 358 -0.85 -6.68 -20.96
N PHE A 359 0.41 -7.11 -20.87
CA PHE A 359 0.80 -8.51 -20.83
C PHE A 359 1.21 -8.99 -19.43
N LEU A 360 1.15 -8.14 -18.41
CA LEU A 360 1.56 -8.45 -17.04
C LEU A 360 0.91 -9.74 -16.51
N GLY A 361 -0.43 -9.83 -16.60
CA GLY A 361 -1.14 -11.05 -16.18
C GLY A 361 -0.75 -12.27 -17.01
N LYS A 362 -0.59 -12.13 -18.33
CA LYS A 362 -0.17 -13.23 -19.21
C LYS A 362 1.22 -13.75 -18.88
N ALA A 363 2.16 -12.88 -18.54
CA ALA A 363 3.51 -13.26 -18.13
C ALA A 363 3.51 -14.05 -16.82
N LEU A 364 2.62 -13.70 -15.89
CA LEU A 364 2.49 -14.36 -14.58
C LEU A 364 1.66 -15.65 -14.63
N ASN A 365 0.70 -15.79 -15.55
CA ASN A 365 -0.28 -16.87 -15.53
C ASN A 365 0.33 -18.28 -15.44
N GLY A 366 1.39 -18.55 -16.20
CA GLY A 366 2.05 -19.87 -16.19
C GLY A 366 2.96 -20.11 -14.98
N LEU A 367 3.26 -19.07 -14.20
CA LEU A 367 4.17 -19.09 -13.06
C LEU A 367 3.45 -19.32 -11.72
N LEU A 368 2.14 -19.04 -11.66
CA LEU A 368 1.34 -19.19 -10.44
C LEU A 368 0.75 -20.61 -10.29
N PRO A 369 0.44 -21.05 -9.06
CA PRO A 369 -0.18 -22.36 -8.82
C PRO A 369 -1.54 -22.54 -9.51
N ARG A 370 -2.42 -21.53 -9.43
CA ARG A 370 -3.71 -21.52 -10.10
C ARG A 370 -3.67 -20.56 -11.28
N ARG A 371 -4.22 -21.02 -12.41
CA ARG A 371 -4.09 -20.37 -13.71
C ARG A 371 -5.44 -19.97 -14.25
N ALA A 372 -5.51 -18.75 -14.79
CA ALA A 372 -6.67 -18.27 -15.51
C ALA A 372 -6.70 -18.84 -16.93
N ARG A 373 -7.90 -18.97 -17.51
CA ARG A 373 -8.02 -19.22 -18.95
C ARG A 373 -7.46 -18.02 -19.70
N LEU A 374 -6.80 -18.28 -20.83
CA LEU A 374 -6.18 -17.23 -21.63
C LEU A 374 -7.19 -16.26 -22.24
N GLU A 375 -8.45 -16.68 -22.37
CA GLU A 375 -9.57 -15.83 -22.79
C GLU A 375 -10.04 -14.87 -21.69
N ASP A 376 -9.78 -15.19 -20.42
CA ASP A 376 -10.09 -14.32 -19.28
C ASP A 376 -9.01 -13.25 -19.06
N LEU A 377 -7.79 -13.47 -19.59
CA LEU A 377 -6.69 -12.50 -19.61
C LEU A 377 -6.68 -11.73 -20.94
N ARG A 378 -7.50 -10.69 -21.04
CA ARG A 378 -7.70 -9.98 -22.32
C ARG A 378 -6.44 -9.25 -22.77
N GLY A 379 -5.64 -8.76 -21.82
CA GLY A 379 -4.53 -7.86 -22.09
C GLY A 379 -4.98 -6.52 -22.69
N GLU A 380 -6.08 -5.99 -22.15
CA GLU A 380 -6.52 -4.60 -22.36
C GLU A 380 -5.91 -3.70 -21.26
N ASP A 381 -5.93 -4.18 -20.02
CA ASP A 381 -5.32 -3.57 -18.84
C ASP A 381 -4.59 -4.63 -18.00
N GLY A 382 -3.29 -4.41 -17.75
CA GLY A 382 -2.44 -5.32 -17.01
C GLY A 382 -2.82 -5.44 -15.53
N TRP A 383 -3.37 -4.38 -14.95
CA TRP A 383 -3.81 -4.39 -13.56
C TRP A 383 -5.07 -5.22 -13.35
N THR A 384 -6.04 -5.11 -14.25
CA THR A 384 -7.24 -5.94 -14.23
C THR A 384 -6.89 -7.43 -14.37
N ASP A 385 -6.02 -7.78 -15.32
CA ASP A 385 -5.55 -9.16 -15.49
C ASP A 385 -4.78 -9.67 -14.24
N LEU A 386 -4.00 -8.80 -13.58
CA LEU A 386 -3.33 -9.14 -12.33
C LEU A 386 -4.32 -9.36 -11.18
N ALA A 387 -5.30 -8.48 -11.01
CA ALA A 387 -6.34 -8.62 -9.98
C ALA A 387 -7.06 -9.98 -10.11
N TRP A 388 -7.41 -10.36 -11.34
CA TRP A 388 -7.97 -11.67 -11.66
C TRP A 388 -7.09 -12.83 -11.15
N LEU A 389 -5.79 -12.77 -11.42
CA LEU A 389 -4.83 -13.79 -10.98
C LEU A 389 -4.64 -13.82 -9.46
N LEU A 390 -4.66 -12.67 -8.80
CA LEU A 390 -4.52 -12.56 -7.35
C LEU A 390 -5.73 -13.19 -6.64
N GLU A 391 -6.96 -12.92 -7.08
CA GLU A 391 -8.14 -13.56 -6.50
C GLU A 391 -8.14 -15.08 -6.72
N LEU A 392 -7.77 -15.52 -7.92
CA LEU A 392 -7.68 -16.94 -8.23
C LEU A 392 -6.71 -17.67 -7.29
N ASN A 393 -5.63 -16.99 -6.89
CA ASN A 393 -4.58 -17.49 -6.01
C ASN A 393 -4.74 -17.08 -4.54
N GLN A 394 -5.90 -16.56 -4.10
CA GLN A 394 -6.11 -16.09 -2.72
C GLN A 394 -5.84 -17.15 -1.64
N GLY A 395 -5.98 -18.44 -1.97
CA GLY A 395 -5.64 -19.56 -1.08
C GLY A 395 -4.13 -19.81 -0.92
N PHE A 396 -3.29 -19.24 -1.78
CA PHE A 396 -1.83 -19.31 -1.75
C PHE A 396 -1.17 -17.97 -1.47
N TYR A 397 -1.88 -16.86 -1.72
CA TYR A 397 -1.35 -15.51 -1.66
C TYR A 397 -2.35 -14.51 -1.08
N ASN A 398 -1.94 -13.83 -0.01
CA ASN A 398 -2.65 -12.70 0.56
C ASN A 398 -2.20 -11.36 -0.06
N ALA A 399 -3.12 -10.68 -0.75
CA ALA A 399 -2.85 -9.42 -1.47
C ALA A 399 -2.51 -8.25 -0.54
N ALA A 400 -2.77 -8.36 0.77
CA ALA A 400 -2.32 -7.37 1.75
C ALA A 400 -0.79 -7.19 1.73
N SER A 401 -0.04 -8.25 1.42
CA SER A 401 1.42 -8.17 1.27
C SER A 401 1.82 -7.26 0.11
N LEU A 402 1.10 -7.34 -1.03
CA LEU A 402 1.34 -6.48 -2.18
C LEU A 402 0.95 -5.04 -1.86
N ALA A 403 -0.23 -4.85 -1.27
CA ALA A 403 -0.71 -3.53 -0.87
C ALA A 403 0.26 -2.81 0.09
N ALA A 404 0.91 -3.55 0.99
CA ALA A 404 1.90 -3.02 1.92
C ALA A 404 3.16 -2.44 1.22
N VAL A 405 3.57 -2.99 0.08
CA VAL A 405 4.76 -2.49 -0.65
C VAL A 405 4.42 -1.50 -1.76
N CYS A 406 3.16 -1.42 -2.16
CA CYS A 406 2.75 -0.54 -3.25
C CYS A 406 2.56 0.91 -2.78
N SER A 407 3.22 1.85 -3.46
CA SER A 407 3.00 3.29 -3.28
C SER A 407 1.66 3.74 -3.86
N LEU A 408 1.43 5.06 -3.95
CA LEU A 408 0.24 5.63 -4.59
C LEU A 408 0.29 5.40 -6.10
N GLY A 409 -0.76 4.79 -6.66
CA GLY A 409 -0.91 4.53 -8.09
C GLY A 409 -1.94 5.49 -8.72
N GLN A 410 -1.84 5.71 -10.03
CA GLN A 410 -2.71 6.62 -10.78
C GLN A 410 -4.17 6.11 -10.94
N GLY A 411 -4.51 4.93 -10.42
CA GLY A 411 -5.81 4.30 -10.68
C GLY A 411 -6.28 3.27 -9.64
N GLY A 412 -5.77 3.27 -8.41
CA GLY A 412 -6.29 2.40 -7.35
C GLY A 412 -5.40 2.18 -6.13
N TRP A 413 -5.67 1.09 -5.42
CA TRP A 413 -4.87 0.67 -4.26
C TRP A 413 -3.47 0.18 -4.65
N LEU A 414 -3.30 -0.18 -5.93
CA LEU A 414 -2.08 -0.74 -6.52
C LEU A 414 -1.27 0.36 -7.23
N GLY A 415 -0.02 0.51 -6.83
CA GLY A 415 0.96 1.43 -7.40
C GLY A 415 2.33 0.78 -7.50
N PRO A 416 3.36 1.50 -7.97
CA PRO A 416 4.72 0.97 -8.05
C PRO A 416 5.18 0.37 -6.71
N PRO A 417 5.65 -0.89 -6.69
CA PRO A 417 6.15 -1.49 -5.46
C PRO A 417 7.49 -0.87 -5.07
N ILE A 418 7.69 -0.66 -3.77
CA ILE A 418 8.99 -0.29 -3.23
C ILE A 418 9.95 -1.48 -3.37
N ARG A 419 11.25 -1.19 -3.52
CA ARG A 419 12.26 -2.24 -3.60
C ARG A 419 12.45 -2.92 -2.24
N PRO A 420 12.68 -4.24 -2.21
CA PRO A 420 13.08 -4.92 -0.99
C PRO A 420 14.49 -4.43 -0.59
N VAL A 421 14.61 -3.95 0.63
CA VAL A 421 15.85 -3.56 1.30
C VAL A 421 15.84 -4.12 2.72
N ALA A 422 16.99 -4.12 3.38
CA ALA A 422 17.05 -4.59 4.77
C ALA A 422 16.01 -3.88 5.65
N GLY A 423 15.22 -4.66 6.40
CA GLY A 423 14.16 -4.18 7.29
C GLY A 423 12.74 -4.25 6.70
N ASN A 424 12.58 -4.37 5.38
CA ASN A 424 11.27 -4.42 4.72
C ASN A 424 11.07 -5.66 3.82
N GLU A 425 12.05 -6.55 3.74
CA GLU A 425 12.07 -7.71 2.85
C GLU A 425 11.18 -8.87 3.33
N ARG A 426 10.87 -8.92 4.63
CA ARG A 426 9.96 -9.92 5.22
C ARG A 426 8.68 -9.25 5.69
N LEU A 427 7.58 -9.57 5.01
CA LEU A 427 6.26 -9.07 5.32
C LEU A 427 5.38 -10.20 5.82
N GLU A 428 4.72 -9.96 6.95
CA GLU A 428 3.70 -10.83 7.51
C GLU A 428 2.36 -10.08 7.50
N PRO A 429 1.44 -10.43 6.59
CA PRO A 429 0.10 -9.85 6.57
C PRO A 429 -0.65 -10.12 7.87
N ILE A 430 -1.26 -9.08 8.43
CA ILE A 430 -2.09 -9.17 9.65
C ILE A 430 -3.60 -9.09 9.38
N VAL A 431 -3.95 -8.79 8.12
CA VAL A 431 -5.32 -8.78 7.60
C VAL A 431 -5.37 -9.70 6.38
N HIS A 432 -6.56 -10.18 6.02
CA HIS A 432 -6.74 -10.89 4.75
C HIS A 432 -7.25 -9.93 3.69
N ALA A 433 -6.63 -9.89 2.52
CA ALA A 433 -7.09 -9.03 1.44
C ALA A 433 -7.01 -9.71 0.07
N PHE A 434 -7.97 -9.37 -0.78
CA PHE A 434 -8.08 -9.83 -2.16
C PHE A 434 -8.80 -8.76 -3.00
N PRO A 435 -8.52 -8.67 -4.31
CA PRO A 435 -9.26 -7.78 -5.18
C PRO A 435 -10.70 -8.28 -5.35
N VAL A 436 -11.66 -7.38 -5.52
CA VAL A 436 -13.07 -7.69 -5.78
C VAL A 436 -13.55 -6.92 -7.01
N GLY A 437 -14.60 -7.40 -7.67
CA GLY A 437 -15.20 -6.72 -8.81
C GLY A 437 -16.27 -5.74 -8.33
N MET A 438 -16.24 -4.50 -8.82
CA MET A 438 -17.38 -3.60 -8.67
C MET A 438 -17.80 -3.01 -10.01
N SER A 439 -19.10 -3.09 -10.30
CA SER A 439 -19.69 -2.46 -11.48
C SER A 439 -19.98 -0.99 -11.18
N ASP A 440 -19.17 -0.09 -11.70
CA ASP A 440 -19.62 1.28 -11.97
C ASP A 440 -19.93 1.40 -13.47
N ARG A 441 -20.89 2.26 -13.84
CA ARG A 441 -21.33 2.50 -15.23
C ARG A 441 -20.20 2.99 -16.16
N MET A 442 -18.99 3.22 -15.63
CA MET A 442 -17.79 3.67 -16.36
C MET A 442 -16.67 2.61 -16.52
N GLY A 443 -16.82 1.40 -15.98
CA GLY A 443 -15.83 0.33 -16.10
C GLY A 443 -15.72 -0.55 -14.84
N ILE A 444 -15.04 -1.69 -14.97
CA ILE A 444 -14.72 -2.55 -13.82
C ILE A 444 -13.60 -1.89 -13.03
N MET A 445 -13.90 -1.38 -11.83
CA MET A 445 -12.87 -1.10 -10.84
C MET A 445 -12.59 -2.38 -10.06
N THR A 446 -11.30 -2.64 -9.76
CA THR A 446 -10.86 -3.78 -8.95
C THR A 446 -10.37 -3.32 -7.56
N PRO A 447 -11.25 -2.81 -6.68
CA PRO A 447 -10.85 -2.41 -5.33
C PRO A 447 -10.33 -3.59 -4.53
N LEU A 448 -9.53 -3.29 -3.50
CA LEU A 448 -9.03 -4.26 -2.55
C LEU A 448 -10.04 -4.42 -1.40
N CYS A 449 -10.62 -5.60 -1.28
CA CYS A 449 -11.41 -5.98 -0.12
C CYS A 449 -10.45 -6.41 1.00
N VAL A 450 -10.56 -5.77 2.17
CA VAL A 450 -9.75 -6.03 3.36
C VAL A 450 -10.66 -6.56 4.47
N ILE A 451 -10.46 -7.82 4.85
CA ILE A 451 -11.20 -8.52 5.90
C ILE A 451 -10.40 -8.56 7.19
N GLY A 452 -11.09 -8.33 8.32
CA GLY A 452 -10.49 -8.32 9.65
C GLY A 452 -9.62 -7.10 9.86
N SER A 453 -10.01 -5.98 9.25
CA SER A 453 -9.26 -4.74 9.26
C SER A 453 -9.05 -4.22 10.70
N LYS A 454 -7.83 -3.77 10.96
CA LYS A 454 -7.45 -3.13 12.23
C LYS A 454 -7.19 -1.66 11.94
N THR A 455 -8.07 -0.80 12.42
CA THR A 455 -8.07 0.61 12.05
C THR A 455 -7.74 1.51 13.23
N VAL A 456 -7.12 2.64 12.93
CA VAL A 456 -6.92 3.73 13.88
C VAL A 456 -7.48 4.98 13.23
N GLY A 457 -8.47 5.60 13.87
CA GLY A 457 -9.05 6.86 13.44
C GLY A 457 -8.07 8.01 13.65
N LEU A 458 -8.01 8.92 12.67
CA LEU A 458 -7.28 10.18 12.77
C LEU A 458 -8.23 11.32 13.16
N ARG A 459 -7.79 12.14 14.10
CA ARG A 459 -8.51 13.36 14.48
C ARG A 459 -8.55 14.34 13.32
N LYS A 460 -9.72 14.94 13.10
CA LYS A 460 -9.90 16.01 12.08
C LYS A 460 -9.16 17.30 12.46
N SER A 461 -8.91 17.54 13.75
CA SER A 461 -8.30 18.77 14.30
C SER A 461 -7.77 18.57 15.73
N LEU A 462 -6.83 19.43 16.15
CA LEU A 462 -6.42 19.55 17.56
C LEU A 462 -7.55 20.18 18.39
N GLU A 463 -7.71 19.71 19.62
CA GLU A 463 -8.71 20.22 20.56
C GLU A 463 -8.06 20.56 21.89
N ARG A 464 -8.50 21.65 22.52
CA ARG A 464 -8.04 22.05 23.84
C ARG A 464 -8.61 21.09 24.90
N ASP A 465 -7.83 20.75 25.93
CA ASP A 465 -8.30 19.89 27.03
C ASP A 465 -9.01 20.73 28.11
N PRO A 466 -10.36 20.77 28.15
CA PRO A 466 -11.08 21.50 29.20
C PRO A 466 -10.80 20.95 30.60
N PHE A 467 -10.36 19.69 30.70
CA PHE A 467 -10.13 18.97 31.94
C PHE A 467 -8.64 18.77 32.23
N GLY A 468 -7.81 19.71 31.76
CA GLY A 468 -6.37 19.68 31.93
C GLY A 468 -5.91 19.46 33.37
N LEU A 469 -6.66 19.98 34.36
CA LEU A 469 -6.41 19.79 35.80
C LEU A 469 -6.52 18.32 36.24
N TYR A 470 -7.38 17.53 35.59
CA TYR A 470 -7.66 16.15 35.96
C TYR A 470 -6.86 15.13 35.15
N ASN A 471 -6.68 15.40 33.85
CA ASN A 471 -6.06 14.45 32.91
C ASN A 471 -4.53 14.44 33.00
N ASN A 472 -3.90 15.53 33.45
CA ASN A 472 -2.45 15.69 33.39
C ASN A 472 -1.77 15.35 34.73
N LYS A 473 -0.77 14.45 34.68
CA LYS A 473 -0.08 13.92 35.88
C LYS A 473 0.67 14.99 36.67
N ASP A 474 1.21 15.99 35.99
CA ASP A 474 1.91 17.14 36.57
C ASP A 474 0.98 18.13 37.27
N MET A 475 -0.33 18.09 37.02
CA MET A 475 -1.34 18.88 37.75
C MET A 475 -1.89 18.17 38.98
N ARG A 476 -1.47 16.93 39.26
CA ARG A 476 -2.00 16.13 40.38
C ARG A 476 -1.87 16.83 41.73
N GLY A 477 -0.76 17.53 41.98
CA GLY A 477 -0.55 18.27 43.23
C GLY A 477 -1.57 19.40 43.41
N LEU A 478 -1.71 20.25 42.39
CA LEU A 478 -2.68 21.35 42.39
C LEU A 478 -4.13 20.86 42.41
N LYS A 479 -4.46 19.76 41.72
CA LYS A 479 -5.79 19.13 41.78
C LYS A 479 -6.18 18.79 43.22
N TRP A 480 -5.31 18.10 43.95
CA TRP A 480 -5.59 17.73 45.34
C TRP A 480 -5.70 18.95 46.25
N LEU A 481 -4.81 19.94 46.06
CA LEU A 481 -4.84 21.17 46.83
C LEU A 481 -6.13 21.98 46.58
N SER A 482 -6.53 22.15 45.31
CA SER A 482 -7.73 22.90 44.95
C SER A 482 -9.00 22.21 45.44
N LEU A 483 -9.08 20.87 45.32
CA LEU A 483 -10.20 20.08 45.87
C LEU A 483 -10.26 20.16 47.39
N PHE A 484 -9.12 20.10 48.08
CA PHE A 484 -9.07 20.22 49.54
C PHE A 484 -9.51 21.59 50.02
N LEU A 485 -9.03 22.66 49.38
CA LEU A 485 -9.43 24.04 49.68
C LEU A 485 -10.93 24.26 49.42
N LEU A 486 -11.45 23.74 48.31
CA LEU A 486 -12.86 23.80 48.00
C LEU A 486 -13.70 23.08 49.08
N ALA A 487 -13.34 21.85 49.44
CA ALA A 487 -14.04 21.07 50.46
C ALA A 487 -14.02 21.79 51.82
N LEU A 488 -12.88 22.37 52.21
CA LEU A 488 -12.77 23.14 53.44
C LEU A 488 -13.71 24.36 53.45
N LEU A 489 -13.75 25.12 52.34
CA LEU A 489 -14.63 26.28 52.21
C LEU A 489 -16.11 25.90 52.22
N TRP A 490 -16.47 24.76 51.63
CA TRP A 490 -17.83 24.22 51.69
C TRP A 490 -18.20 23.78 53.12
N VAL A 491 -17.29 23.14 53.87
CA VAL A 491 -17.52 22.80 55.28
C VAL A 491 -17.77 24.06 56.11
N VAL A 492 -17.00 25.12 55.89
CA VAL A 492 -17.21 26.42 56.55
C VAL A 492 -18.58 27.01 56.18
N ALA A 493 -18.96 27.00 54.90
CA ALA A 493 -20.27 27.47 54.45
C ALA A 493 -21.42 26.68 55.12
N PHE A 494 -21.34 25.35 55.18
CA PHE A 494 -22.36 24.53 55.82
C PHE A 494 -22.41 24.70 57.35
N ALA A 495 -21.25 24.88 58.01
CA ALA A 495 -21.21 25.16 59.44
C ALA A 495 -21.93 26.48 59.78
N LEU A 496 -21.77 27.50 58.93
CA LEU A 496 -22.46 28.79 59.06
C LEU A 496 -23.98 28.68 58.87
N ILE A 497 -24.45 27.80 57.99
CA ILE A 497 -25.89 27.50 57.81
C ILE A 497 -26.46 26.88 59.09
N ARG A 498 -25.71 25.95 59.71
CA ARG A 498 -26.15 25.22 60.92
C ARG A 498 -26.21 26.11 62.17
N GLN A 499 -25.36 27.12 62.28
CA GLN A 499 -25.24 27.94 63.50
C GLN A 499 -26.23 29.11 63.59
N ASN A 500 -26.87 29.57 62.50
CA ASN A 500 -27.84 30.68 62.55
C ASN A 500 -28.80 30.68 61.35
N VAL A 501 -29.89 29.92 61.48
CA VAL A 501 -30.81 29.50 60.40
C VAL A 501 -31.51 30.65 59.64
N SER A 502 -31.53 31.89 60.15
CA SER A 502 -32.26 33.01 59.51
C SER A 502 -31.42 34.20 59.06
N LYS A 503 -30.27 34.50 59.68
CA LYS A 503 -29.49 35.73 59.39
C LYS A 503 -28.29 35.55 58.46
N ASN A 504 -27.74 34.34 58.34
CA ASN A 504 -26.48 34.08 57.62
C ASN A 504 -26.63 33.22 56.35
N TRP A 505 -27.87 32.95 55.92
CA TRP A 505 -28.13 32.15 54.73
C TRP A 505 -27.47 32.74 53.48
N ASN A 506 -27.68 34.04 53.23
CA ASN A 506 -27.12 34.74 52.07
C ASN A 506 -25.59 34.69 52.06
N THR A 507 -24.96 34.86 53.23
CA THR A 507 -23.49 34.79 53.37
C THR A 507 -22.96 33.40 53.09
N SER A 508 -23.64 32.36 53.56
CA SER A 508 -23.22 30.97 53.36
C SER A 508 -23.35 30.54 51.90
N VAL A 509 -24.46 30.92 51.25
CA VAL A 509 -24.67 30.70 49.81
C VAL A 509 -23.63 31.48 48.99
N ALA A 510 -23.31 32.72 49.37
CA ALA A 510 -22.28 33.51 48.72
C ALA A 510 -20.89 32.87 48.85
N ILE A 511 -20.51 32.34 50.02
CA ILE A 511 -19.22 31.64 50.22
C ILE A 511 -19.16 30.38 49.35
N ALA A 512 -20.21 29.56 49.35
CA ALA A 512 -20.27 28.36 48.51
C ALA A 512 -20.20 28.71 47.02
N TRP A 513 -20.90 29.76 46.58
CA TRP A 513 -20.87 30.23 45.19
C TRP A 513 -19.49 30.77 44.80
N VAL A 514 -18.93 31.71 45.56
CA VAL A 514 -17.62 32.32 45.27
C VAL A 514 -16.50 31.27 45.26
N SER A 515 -16.47 30.37 46.25
CA SER A 515 -15.45 29.31 46.29
C SER A 515 -15.56 28.36 45.09
N SER A 516 -16.78 28.02 44.68
CA SER A 516 -17.03 27.21 43.48
C SER A 516 -16.62 27.94 42.21
N SER A 517 -16.96 29.23 42.07
CA SER A 517 -16.59 30.04 40.90
C SER A 517 -15.06 30.19 40.80
N ILE A 518 -14.36 30.42 41.91
CA ILE A 518 -12.89 30.47 41.93
C ILE A 518 -12.29 29.14 41.47
N TYR A 519 -12.83 28.01 41.96
CA TYR A 519 -12.40 26.68 41.54
C TYR A 519 -12.59 26.46 40.04
N VAL A 520 -13.76 26.80 39.49
CA VAL A 520 -14.07 26.64 38.07
C VAL A 520 -13.22 27.58 37.21
N ILE A 521 -12.97 28.82 37.63
CA ILE A 521 -12.05 29.74 36.94
C ILE A 521 -10.63 29.17 36.91
N PHE A 522 -10.18 28.61 38.04
CA PHE A 522 -8.87 27.96 38.13
C PHE A 522 -8.78 26.74 37.21
N GLU A 523 -9.80 25.88 37.19
CA GLU A 523 -9.89 24.73 36.29
C GLU A 523 -9.82 25.18 34.82
N MET A 524 -10.60 26.19 34.43
CA MET A 524 -10.57 26.77 33.09
C MET A 524 -9.19 27.34 32.74
N ALA A 525 -8.54 28.05 33.68
CA ALA A 525 -7.21 28.61 33.47
C ALA A 525 -6.17 27.50 33.21
N VAL A 526 -6.21 26.40 33.97
CA VAL A 526 -5.36 25.23 33.74
C VAL A 526 -5.70 24.56 32.41
N GLY A 527 -6.98 24.50 32.04
CA GLY A 527 -7.44 24.00 30.74
C GLY A 527 -6.88 24.76 29.53
N THR A 528 -6.32 25.97 29.71
CA THR A 528 -5.64 26.71 28.61
C THR A 528 -4.24 26.19 28.27
N ILE A 529 -3.65 25.35 29.13
CA ILE A 529 -2.26 24.90 29.00
C ILE A 529 -2.15 23.75 28.02
N TYR A 530 -3.08 22.79 28.09
CA TYR A 530 -2.91 21.47 27.47
C TYR A 530 -3.85 21.23 26.30
N LEU A 531 -3.35 20.51 25.30
CA LEU A 531 -4.20 19.92 24.27
C LEU A 531 -4.68 18.55 24.72
N GLN A 532 -5.79 18.08 24.14
CA GLN A 532 -6.27 16.72 24.36
C GLN A 532 -5.22 15.73 23.79
N ARG A 533 -4.79 14.75 24.60
CA ARG A 533 -3.64 13.85 24.30
C ARG A 533 -4.04 12.43 23.96
N ASP A 534 -5.07 12.26 23.15
CA ASP A 534 -5.57 10.94 22.78
C ASP A 534 -5.73 10.80 21.26
N GLY A 535 -5.34 9.63 20.75
CA GLY A 535 -5.42 9.29 19.34
C GLY A 535 -4.32 9.91 18.47
N TRP A 536 -4.46 9.66 17.17
CA TRP A 536 -3.53 10.10 16.14
C TRP A 536 -4.10 11.30 15.38
N ILE A 537 -3.23 12.15 14.84
CA ILE A 537 -3.62 13.27 13.98
C ILE A 537 -2.65 13.43 12.81
N PHE A 538 -3.17 13.82 11.65
CA PHE A 538 -2.36 14.25 10.51
C PHE A 538 -2.18 15.77 10.50
N LEU A 539 -0.92 16.21 10.40
CA LEU A 539 -0.49 17.60 10.33
C LEU A 539 0.16 17.86 8.98
N GLU A 540 -0.44 18.73 8.19
CA GLU A 540 0.08 19.10 6.88
C GLU A 540 1.27 20.07 6.98
N ASP A 541 2.36 19.80 6.26
CA ASP A 541 3.59 20.59 6.33
C ASP A 541 3.38 22.03 5.83
N GLY A 542 2.48 22.26 4.87
CA GLY A 542 2.13 23.61 4.41
C GLY A 542 1.55 24.50 5.52
N ILE A 543 0.86 23.89 6.49
CA ILE A 543 0.24 24.60 7.61
C ILE A 543 1.16 24.63 8.82
N TRP A 544 1.80 23.51 9.17
CA TRP A 544 2.55 23.34 10.41
C TRP A 544 4.07 23.50 10.25
N GLY A 545 4.58 23.46 9.02
CA GLY A 545 5.99 23.39 8.70
C GLY A 545 6.52 21.96 8.77
N HIS A 546 7.71 21.74 8.18
CA HIS A 546 8.39 20.44 8.20
C HIS A 546 8.76 19.98 9.63
N ASP A 547 8.89 20.88 10.59
CA ASP A 547 9.10 20.54 12.01
C ASP A 547 7.97 21.14 12.86
N PRO A 548 6.88 20.38 13.11
CA PRO A 548 5.74 20.90 13.85
C PRO A 548 6.02 21.08 15.35
N GLN A 549 7.12 20.52 15.88
CA GLN A 549 7.44 20.48 17.31
C GLN A 549 7.49 21.87 17.94
N ARG A 550 8.09 22.85 17.27
CA ARG A 550 8.17 24.23 17.79
C ARG A 550 6.79 24.88 17.96
N ARG A 551 5.89 24.67 16.99
CA ARG A 551 4.54 25.25 17.02
C ARG A 551 3.66 24.53 18.02
N LEU A 552 3.72 23.20 18.06
CA LEU A 552 3.00 22.38 19.03
C LEU A 552 3.47 22.66 20.46
N GLY A 553 4.79 22.75 20.69
CA GLY A 553 5.37 23.11 21.99
C GLY A 553 4.93 24.49 22.51
N ALA A 554 4.68 25.45 21.60
CA ALA A 554 4.11 26.74 21.97
C ALA A 554 2.62 26.66 22.35
N GLN A 555 1.91 25.63 21.88
CA GLN A 555 0.49 25.39 22.19
C GLN A 555 0.30 24.54 23.45
N ASP A 556 1.13 23.51 23.63
CA ASP A 556 1.20 22.61 24.79
C ASP A 556 2.69 22.28 25.08
N PRO A 557 3.22 22.63 26.26
CA PRO A 557 4.64 22.43 26.58
C PRO A 557 5.07 20.96 26.59
N LYS A 558 4.16 19.99 26.72
CA LYS A 558 4.49 18.56 26.64
C LYS A 558 4.71 18.05 25.23
N LEU A 559 4.29 18.81 24.22
CA LEU A 559 4.56 18.53 22.81
C LEU A 559 5.77 19.31 22.29
N ALA A 560 6.54 19.93 23.19
CA ALA A 560 7.78 20.63 22.86
C ALA A 560 8.94 19.67 22.58
N GLU A 561 8.84 18.40 22.99
CA GLU A 561 9.79 17.32 22.72
C GLU A 561 9.03 16.17 22.08
N LEU A 562 9.23 15.98 20.77
CA LEU A 562 8.64 14.90 20.00
C LEU A 562 9.73 13.94 19.56
N ILE A 563 9.37 12.66 19.42
CA ILE A 563 10.29 11.60 19.00
C ILE A 563 9.93 11.19 17.58
N GLU A 564 10.87 11.35 16.65
CA GLU A 564 10.68 10.87 15.28
C GLU A 564 10.84 9.36 15.20
N TRP A 565 9.84 8.71 14.60
CA TRP A 565 9.89 7.29 14.29
C TRP A 565 10.60 7.09 12.94
N GLY A 566 11.61 6.23 12.94
CA GLY A 566 12.40 5.93 11.74
C GLY A 566 13.87 6.29 11.86
N ASP A 567 14.24 7.26 12.69
CA ASP A 567 15.63 7.72 12.86
C ASP A 567 16.60 6.60 13.29
N ARG A 568 16.08 5.57 13.96
CA ARG A 568 16.86 4.44 14.48
C ARG A 568 16.42 3.11 13.88
N GLN A 569 15.57 3.13 12.86
CA GLN A 569 14.94 1.95 12.28
C GLN A 569 15.11 1.94 10.76
N LEU A 570 15.17 0.76 10.16
CA LEU A 570 15.17 0.61 8.72
C LEU A 570 13.73 0.73 8.20
N ILE A 571 13.25 1.96 8.03
CA ILE A 571 11.88 2.21 7.57
C ILE A 571 11.76 2.14 6.04
N PRO A 572 10.71 1.48 5.51
CA PRO A 572 10.41 1.52 4.09
C PRO A 572 10.04 2.95 3.65
N ASN A 573 10.31 3.28 2.39
CA ASN A 573 10.00 4.59 1.81
C ASN A 573 9.11 4.42 0.57
N TRP A 574 7.91 5.00 0.63
CA TRP A 574 6.91 4.96 -0.43
C TRP A 574 6.86 6.24 -1.28
N ASN A 575 7.75 7.19 -1.03
CA ASN A 575 7.74 8.47 -1.75
C ASN A 575 7.99 8.23 -3.25
N PRO A 576 7.22 8.89 -4.14
CA PRO A 576 7.41 8.73 -5.58
C PRO A 576 8.79 9.25 -6.01
N PRO A 577 9.50 8.53 -6.90
CA PRO A 577 10.77 9.01 -7.44
C PRO A 577 10.55 10.13 -8.48
N GLY A 578 11.28 11.26 -8.35
CA GLY A 578 11.34 12.33 -9.36
C GLY A 578 10.27 13.42 -9.28
N GLU A 579 10.25 14.36 -10.25
CA GLU A 579 9.42 15.59 -10.29
C GLU A 579 7.89 15.39 -10.34
N LYS A 580 7.38 14.15 -10.31
CA LYS A 580 5.93 13.84 -10.21
C LYS A 580 5.36 14.06 -8.80
N VAL A 581 6.06 14.83 -7.96
CA VAL A 581 5.62 15.31 -6.62
C VAL A 581 4.44 16.30 -6.70
N LYS A 582 4.07 16.77 -7.90
CA LYS A 582 3.19 17.94 -8.08
C LYS A 582 1.76 17.80 -7.52
N GLU A 583 1.29 16.60 -7.19
CA GLU A 583 -0.09 16.37 -6.72
C GLU A 583 -0.19 15.87 -5.26
N GLY A 584 0.92 15.68 -4.55
CA GLY A 584 0.88 15.21 -3.16
C GLY A 584 1.53 16.18 -2.17
N ALA A 585 1.14 16.05 -0.91
CA ALA A 585 1.62 16.86 0.20
C ALA A 585 2.46 16.02 1.17
N ASN A 586 3.56 16.60 1.63
CA ASN A 586 4.26 16.09 2.80
C ASN A 586 3.45 16.45 4.05
N GLY A 587 3.46 15.53 5.01
CA GLY A 587 2.86 15.76 6.31
C GLY A 587 3.48 14.90 7.39
N THR A 588 3.00 15.12 8.60
CA THR A 588 3.44 14.45 9.81
C THR A 588 2.24 13.84 10.52
N LEU A 589 2.25 12.53 10.71
CA LEU A 589 1.34 11.87 11.65
C LEU A 589 1.91 12.01 13.04
N LEU A 590 1.08 12.39 14.01
CA LEU A 590 1.45 12.56 15.41
C LEU A 590 0.55 11.70 16.30
N ASP A 591 1.17 10.86 17.11
CA ASP A 591 0.54 10.24 18.28
C ASP A 591 0.52 11.26 19.43
N LEU A 592 -0.67 11.81 19.72
CA LEU A 592 -0.81 12.86 20.73
C LEU A 592 -0.57 12.35 22.17
N ASN A 593 -0.69 11.04 22.40
CA ASN A 593 -0.49 10.44 23.71
C ASN A 593 0.99 10.15 23.98
N ASN A 594 1.67 9.57 22.98
CA ASN A 594 3.06 9.13 23.12
C ASN A 594 4.10 10.15 22.62
N GLY A 595 3.67 11.21 21.91
CA GLY A 595 4.58 12.22 21.35
C GLY A 595 5.47 11.69 20.22
N VAL A 596 5.01 10.67 19.51
CA VAL A 596 5.75 10.06 18.39
C VAL A 596 5.26 10.67 17.08
N ILE A 597 6.20 11.08 16.23
CA ILE A 597 5.91 11.59 14.88
C ILE A 597 6.38 10.62 13.79
N VAL A 598 5.59 10.51 12.73
CA VAL A 598 5.91 9.72 11.53
C VAL A 598 5.77 10.61 10.30
N LYS A 599 6.82 10.72 9.49
CA LYS A 599 6.80 11.46 8.23
C LYS A 599 6.10 10.66 7.15
N VAL A 600 5.20 11.33 6.43
CA VAL A 600 4.38 10.69 5.39
C VAL A 600 4.21 11.59 4.19
N PHE A 601 4.01 10.97 3.04
CA PHE A 601 3.57 11.62 1.81
C PHE A 601 2.17 11.14 1.49
N VAL A 602 1.25 12.08 1.24
CA VAL A 602 -0.16 11.78 0.98
C VAL A 602 -0.67 12.54 -0.24
N SER A 603 -1.58 11.93 -1.01
CA SER A 603 -2.28 12.62 -2.11
C SER A 603 -3.44 13.48 -1.62
N ASP A 604 -4.05 13.12 -0.49
CA ASP A 604 -5.13 13.87 0.15
C ASP A 604 -5.09 13.67 1.67
N LYS A 605 -5.87 14.45 2.43
CA LYS A 605 -5.90 14.44 3.89
C LYS A 605 -6.46 13.12 4.42
N PRO A 606 -5.65 12.26 5.07
CA PRO A 606 -6.14 11.02 5.63
C PRO A 606 -7.01 11.28 6.86
N ASN A 607 -7.97 10.40 7.08
CA ASN A 607 -8.79 10.35 8.29
C ASN A 607 -8.72 9.01 9.03
N ALA A 608 -8.01 8.01 8.48
CA ALA A 608 -7.74 6.74 9.13
C ALA A 608 -6.42 6.12 8.70
N LEU A 609 -5.96 5.15 9.50
CA LEU A 609 -4.95 4.18 9.13
C LEU A 609 -5.54 2.77 9.16
N ILE A 610 -5.22 1.93 8.17
CA ILE A 610 -5.53 0.50 8.14
C ILE A 610 -4.21 -0.27 8.24
N ALA A 611 -4.02 -1.04 9.31
CA ALA A 611 -2.81 -1.83 9.50
C ALA A 611 -2.85 -3.06 8.55
N LEU A 612 -1.83 -3.23 7.70
CA LEU A 612 -1.82 -4.27 6.65
C LEU A 612 -0.88 -5.43 6.96
N ALA A 613 0.36 -5.11 7.31
CA ALA A 613 1.43 -6.10 7.49
C ALA A 613 2.45 -5.64 8.52
N ILE A 614 3.06 -6.61 9.20
CA ILE A 614 4.23 -6.41 10.06
C ILE A 614 5.48 -6.73 9.24
N HIS A 615 6.55 -5.96 9.45
CA HIS A 615 7.90 -6.33 9.04
C HIS A 615 8.88 -6.01 10.17
N GLY A 616 10.16 -6.37 10.00
CA GLY A 616 11.15 -6.35 11.08
C GLY A 616 11.36 -4.99 11.76
N SER A 617 10.97 -3.89 11.12
CA SER A 617 11.15 -2.53 11.62
C SER A 617 9.87 -1.81 12.04
N GLY A 618 8.67 -2.40 11.87
CA GLY A 618 7.41 -1.76 12.29
C GLY A 618 6.16 -2.37 11.65
N VAL A 619 5.09 -1.60 11.62
CA VAL A 619 3.81 -1.97 11.00
C VAL A 619 3.58 -1.09 9.79
N THR A 620 3.41 -1.71 8.62
CA THR A 620 2.97 -0.99 7.43
C THR A 620 1.47 -0.77 7.51
N SER A 621 1.07 0.50 7.40
CA SER A 621 -0.32 0.92 7.41
C SER A 621 -0.66 1.71 6.16
N MET A 622 -1.84 1.44 5.61
CA MET A 622 -2.43 2.23 4.54
C MET A 622 -3.13 3.44 5.13
N LEU A 623 -2.82 4.63 4.61
CA LEU A 623 -3.54 5.85 4.94
C LEU A 623 -4.72 5.99 4.01
N VAL A 624 -5.88 6.25 4.59
CA VAL A 624 -7.13 6.34 3.84
C VAL A 624 -7.93 7.58 4.17
N ASP A 625 -8.73 8.02 3.20
CA ASP A 625 -9.81 8.96 3.41
C ASP A 625 -11.15 8.23 3.26
N ARG A 626 -11.85 8.08 4.39
CA ARG A 626 -13.14 7.42 4.50
C ARG A 626 -14.27 8.46 4.59
N LYS A 627 -15.21 8.43 3.65
CA LYS A 627 -16.41 9.28 3.73
C LYS A 627 -17.35 8.77 4.85
N GLU A 628 -18.25 9.63 5.33
CA GLU A 628 -19.21 9.25 6.38
C GLU A 628 -20.25 8.23 5.90
N ASP A 629 -20.40 8.09 4.58
CA ASP A 629 -21.20 7.07 3.94
C ASP A 629 -20.46 5.72 3.95
N LEU A 630 -21.08 4.70 4.55
CA LEU A 630 -20.51 3.38 4.78
C LEU A 630 -20.50 2.50 3.51
N ASP A 631 -21.28 2.87 2.48
CA ASP A 631 -21.38 2.12 1.22
C ASP A 631 -20.37 2.56 0.15
N VAL A 632 -19.52 3.55 0.46
CA VAL A 632 -18.59 4.15 -0.50
C VAL A 632 -17.20 3.52 -0.38
N VAL A 633 -16.56 3.30 -1.55
CA VAL A 633 -15.17 2.87 -1.64
C VAL A 633 -14.25 3.83 -0.89
N VAL A 634 -13.44 3.27 -0.01
CA VAL A 634 -12.45 4.01 0.76
C VAL A 634 -11.28 4.40 -0.15
N GLY A 635 -10.92 5.69 -0.17
CA GLY A 635 -9.81 6.18 -0.97
C GLY A 635 -8.47 5.88 -0.31
N LYS A 636 -7.53 5.24 -1.02
CA LYS A 636 -6.12 5.16 -0.59
C LYS A 636 -5.46 6.51 -0.83
N VAL A 637 -4.95 7.14 0.22
CA VAL A 637 -4.30 8.46 0.12
C VAL A 637 -2.84 8.46 0.52
N GLY A 638 -2.32 7.38 1.12
CA GLY A 638 -0.90 7.24 1.39
C GLY A 638 -0.51 5.90 1.99
N MET A 639 0.77 5.76 2.31
CA MET A 639 1.34 4.61 3.01
C MET A 639 2.29 5.12 4.09
N CYS A 640 2.37 4.39 5.20
CA CYS A 640 3.31 4.74 6.27
C CYS A 640 3.78 3.50 7.02
N ASN A 641 4.94 3.63 7.66
CA ASN A 641 5.40 2.70 8.67
C ASN A 641 5.22 3.33 10.06
N VAL A 642 4.56 2.61 10.95
CA VAL A 642 4.27 3.08 12.31
C VAL A 642 4.85 2.12 13.37
N PRO A 643 5.06 2.59 14.61
CA PRO A 643 5.53 1.74 15.69
C PRO A 643 4.61 0.53 15.95
N PRO A 644 5.16 -0.62 16.39
CA PRO A 644 4.36 -1.82 16.67
C PRO A 644 3.26 -1.64 17.71
N TYR A 645 3.43 -0.72 18.66
CA TYR A 645 2.42 -0.49 19.72
C TYR A 645 1.08 0.01 19.16
N VAL A 646 1.06 0.53 17.92
CA VAL A 646 -0.18 0.99 17.27
C VAL A 646 -1.21 -0.13 17.17
N LEU A 647 -0.78 -1.40 17.07
CA LEU A 647 -1.69 -2.54 17.07
C LEU A 647 -2.50 -2.70 18.37
N ALA A 648 -2.04 -2.14 19.49
CA ALA A 648 -2.81 -2.10 20.73
C ALA A 648 -3.84 -0.96 20.77
N GLN A 649 -3.72 0.00 19.85
CA GLN A 649 -4.63 1.15 19.71
C GLN A 649 -5.66 0.93 18.60
N THR A 650 -5.51 -0.11 17.78
CA THR A 650 -6.45 -0.41 16.68
C THR A 650 -7.79 -0.92 17.20
N ILE A 651 -8.85 -0.47 16.57
CA ILE A 651 -10.20 -1.02 16.71
C ILE A 651 -10.41 -2.02 15.57
N ARG A 652 -11.12 -3.12 15.82
CA ARG A 652 -11.54 -4.03 14.75
C ARG A 652 -12.65 -3.34 13.96
N SER A 653 -12.40 -3.10 12.67
CA SER A 653 -13.43 -2.68 11.73
C SER A 653 -13.90 -3.88 10.92
N GLY A 654 -15.04 -3.71 10.23
CA GLY A 654 -15.58 -4.75 9.37
C GLY A 654 -14.76 -4.89 8.08
N THR A 655 -15.45 -5.29 7.02
CA THR A 655 -14.85 -5.42 5.69
C THR A 655 -14.74 -4.04 5.05
N LEU A 656 -13.53 -3.68 4.60
CA LEU A 656 -13.25 -2.40 3.93
C LEU A 656 -12.93 -2.64 2.45
N CYS A 657 -13.58 -1.90 1.56
CA CYS A 657 -13.22 -1.88 0.13
C CYS A 657 -12.40 -0.63 -0.17
N VAL A 658 -11.14 -0.80 -0.58
CA VAL A 658 -10.20 0.30 -0.85
C VAL A 658 -9.89 0.41 -2.34
N GLY A 659 -10.08 1.58 -2.94
CA GLY A 659 -9.92 1.80 -4.39
C GLY A 659 -9.92 3.27 -4.77
N VAL A 660 -10.16 3.57 -6.06
CA VAL A 660 -10.38 4.94 -6.53
C VAL A 660 -11.84 5.30 -6.28
N PRO A 661 -12.14 6.39 -5.57
CA PRO A 661 -13.49 6.92 -5.51
C PRO A 661 -13.92 7.37 -6.92
N SER A 662 -15.08 6.91 -7.40
CA SER A 662 -15.68 7.44 -8.64
C SER A 662 -16.00 8.93 -8.42
N GLU A 663 -15.34 9.83 -9.15
CA GLU A 663 -15.60 11.28 -9.08
C GLU A 663 -17.05 11.64 -9.51
N ASN A 664 -17.80 10.71 -10.10
CA ASN A 664 -19.13 10.96 -10.64
C ASN A 664 -20.30 10.59 -9.70
N THR A 665 -20.05 10.06 -8.50
CA THR A 665 -21.16 9.77 -7.56
C THR A 665 -21.79 11.03 -6.96
N GLU A 666 -21.16 12.21 -7.12
CA GLU A 666 -21.71 13.48 -6.61
C GLU A 666 -22.87 14.08 -7.45
N ARG A 667 -23.27 13.49 -8.58
CA ARG A 667 -24.30 14.09 -9.47
C ARG A 667 -25.62 13.34 -9.68
N GLU A 668 -25.83 12.14 -9.13
CA GLU A 668 -27.14 11.48 -9.19
C GLU A 668 -27.70 11.19 -7.78
N ASN A 669 -28.02 12.25 -7.05
CA ASN A 669 -29.06 12.19 -6.03
C ASN A 669 -30.42 12.06 -6.73
N LEU A 670 -30.82 10.82 -7.05
CA LEU A 670 -32.20 10.46 -7.38
C LEU A 670 -32.68 9.34 -6.46
N SER A 671 -33.33 9.79 -5.37
CA SER A 671 -34.35 9.11 -4.57
C SER A 671 -34.24 7.59 -4.41
N LEU A 672 -33.63 7.16 -3.30
CA LEU A 672 -34.09 5.99 -2.53
C LEU A 672 -34.53 6.47 -1.14
N SER A 673 -35.53 7.35 -1.15
CA SER A 673 -36.31 7.71 0.03
C SER A 673 -37.35 6.65 0.32
N GLU A 674 -36.97 5.41 0.62
CA GLU A 674 -37.92 4.36 1.04
C GLU A 674 -37.23 3.20 1.76
N THR A 675 -36.39 3.48 2.74
CA THR A 675 -35.98 2.47 3.76
C THR A 675 -35.60 3.07 5.12
N ARG A 676 -35.79 4.38 5.30
CA ARG A 676 -35.50 5.08 6.57
C ARG A 676 -36.61 5.02 7.62
N SER A 677 -37.76 4.38 7.37
CA SER A 677 -38.89 4.37 8.31
C SER A 677 -39.09 3.09 9.12
N PHE A 678 -38.17 2.11 9.10
CA PHE A 678 -38.40 0.83 9.80
C PHE A 678 -37.42 0.50 10.93
N PHE A 679 -36.40 1.34 11.20
CA PHE A 679 -35.37 1.04 12.22
C PHE A 679 -35.26 2.05 13.36
N MET A 680 -36.02 3.16 13.33
CA MET A 680 -36.14 4.09 14.48
C MET A 680 -37.11 3.58 15.57
N ASP A 681 -37.95 2.57 15.28
CA ASP A 681 -38.96 2.08 16.24
C ASP A 681 -38.50 0.91 17.13
N LEU A 682 -37.26 0.42 17.01
CA LEU A 682 -36.74 -0.68 17.85
C LEU A 682 -35.83 -0.25 19.01
N CYS A 683 -35.50 1.04 19.14
CA CYS A 683 -34.72 1.56 20.27
C CYS A 683 -35.59 2.09 21.44
N CYS A 684 -36.92 2.01 21.35
CA CYS A 684 -37.84 2.43 22.42
C CYS A 684 -38.44 1.28 23.26
N LEU A 685 -37.97 0.03 23.11
CA LEU A 685 -38.60 -1.14 23.74
C LEU A 685 -37.66 -2.09 24.52
N ALA A 686 -36.54 -1.59 25.04
CA ALA A 686 -35.67 -2.37 25.94
C ALA A 686 -35.46 -1.68 27.29
N THR A 687 -36.56 -1.39 28.00
CA THR A 687 -36.56 -1.14 29.45
C THR A 687 -37.81 -1.77 30.09
N VAL A 688 -37.88 -3.11 30.16
CA VAL A 688 -38.56 -3.86 31.24
C VAL A 688 -37.97 -5.30 31.29
N SER A 689 -36.97 -5.52 32.14
CA SER A 689 -36.82 -6.63 33.10
C SER A 689 -35.41 -6.67 33.65
#